data_AF-A0AAP0H3E5-F1
#
_entry.id   AF-A0AAP0H3E5-F1
#
_cell.length_a   1.000
_cell.length_b   1.000
_cell.length_c   1.000
_cell.angle_alpha   90.00
_cell.angle_beta   90.00
_cell.angle_gamma   90.00
#
_symmetry.space_group_name_H-M   'P 1'
#
loop_
_entity.id
_entity.type
_entity.pdbx_description
1 polymer ?
#
loop_
_entity_poly.entity_id
_entity_poly.type
_entity_poly.pdbx_seq_one_letter_code
_entity_poly.pdbx_strand_id
1 'polypeptide(L)'
;MKDMKSSSILALGVLWLVIISSHPSSTQAQEVEDEREFDYARGSHMGPEKWGVMKKEWSACNNGTMQSPIDVSSRRVEMVVSSKKLYRNYKPCNATIHNRGHDIMLQWEGDAGSILINDTEYALKQAHWHSPSEHTINGRRYDMELHLVHLSIDNKIAVIAVLYNIGKPNRFLSKLAVNISAMIDQKGRHGHCGIIDPKEIQMSSRRYYRYIGSLTVPPCTEKVVWTISKKIRTVSKDQVKLLREAVHDYAENNARPIQPDNKRDILFYENEREFDYFRGGPIGPEKWGEIKKEWSLCSYGTMQSPIDMLSERVEKVLTFYKLNRNYQPSNAILNNRGHDISLKWEGDAGSVLIDHTEYALKQAHWHTPSEHTINGRIYDMEIHLVHLSVDNKVAVIAVLYNIGLPNNFLSKLEVNLTSMIDQKGKSVVSGIIDPKEIEMSRRRYYRYVGSLTVPPCTEGVVWMISRKIRTVSKDQVKLLREAVHDDEREFDYVKSSGKGPEKWGKLHKEWSACNKGNMQSPIDLSNKRVEVVHKSKKLLRNYKPCNAIIFNRGHDIEVSWEGNAGSIEINGTIYALKQAHWHSPSEHTINNKRYSLELHMVHRSTNPSSKHQIAVIGVLYKIGKPNPFLSKLGRNITSLVKRENEHRHHGVIDPQEIHMSRRRYYNYIGSLTVPPCTEGVIWTISKKVRTVSLAQVKLLREAVHDHAEKNARPLQPDHKRGIQLISP
;
A
#
# COMPACT_ATOMS: atom_id res chain seq x y z
N MET A 1 78.01 -62.02 36.57
CA MET A 1 78.16 -61.93 35.10
C MET A 1 76.81 -61.49 34.56
N LYS A 2 76.63 -60.19 34.29
CA LYS A 2 76.64 -59.55 32.94
C LYS A 2 75.51 -60.11 32.05
N ASP A 3 74.54 -59.35 31.53
CA ASP A 3 74.47 -57.94 31.06
C ASP A 3 73.00 -57.42 31.15
N MET A 4 72.70 -56.16 31.54
CA MET A 4 72.45 -54.95 30.70
C MET A 4 71.52 -55.17 29.48
N LYS A 5 70.45 -54.41 29.15
CA LYS A 5 70.03 -53.01 29.40
C LYS A 5 68.55 -52.80 28.97
N SER A 6 67.93 -51.71 29.47
CA SER A 6 66.83 -50.91 28.89
C SER A 6 65.39 -51.44 29.04
N SER A 7 64.35 -50.66 29.41
CA SER A 7 64.17 -49.22 29.59
C SER A 7 63.10 -48.95 30.67
N SER A 8 63.31 -47.87 31.43
CA SER A 8 62.52 -47.38 32.55
C SER A 8 61.12 -46.89 32.18
N ILE A 9 60.09 -47.21 32.98
CA ILE A 9 59.01 -46.28 33.36
C ILE A 9 58.64 -46.53 34.82
N LEU A 10 59.03 -45.59 35.69
CA LEU A 10 58.66 -45.51 37.10
C LEU A 10 57.20 -45.04 37.21
N ALA A 11 56.41 -45.80 37.96
CA ALA A 11 55.11 -45.39 38.45
C ALA A 11 55.28 -44.35 39.57
N LEU A 12 54.69 -43.16 39.39
CA LEU A 12 54.52 -42.19 40.47
C LEU A 12 53.28 -41.32 40.21
N GLY A 13 52.31 -41.47 41.11
CA GLY A 13 51.45 -40.40 41.58
C GLY A 13 50.20 -40.09 40.77
N VAL A 14 49.03 -40.25 41.39
CA VAL A 14 47.96 -39.23 41.27
C VAL A 14 47.29 -39.06 42.64
N LEU A 15 47.62 -37.93 43.26
CA LEU A 15 46.90 -37.31 44.36
C LEU A 15 45.46 -37.01 43.90
N TRP A 16 44.46 -37.45 44.65
CA TRP A 16 43.06 -37.05 44.44
C TRP A 16 42.89 -35.57 44.78
N LEU A 17 42.93 -34.70 43.77
CA LEU A 17 42.47 -33.32 43.83
C LEU A 17 41.07 -33.27 43.22
N VAL A 18 40.06 -33.17 44.09
CA VAL A 18 38.69 -32.84 43.70
C VAL A 18 38.70 -31.40 43.18
N ILE A 19 38.81 -31.24 41.85
CA ILE A 19 38.54 -29.97 41.18
C ILE A 19 37.02 -29.85 41.10
N ILE A 20 36.43 -29.08 42.00
CA ILE A 20 35.11 -28.50 41.79
C ILE A 20 35.26 -27.59 40.57
N SER A 21 34.85 -28.08 39.40
CA SER A 21 34.72 -27.27 38.20
C SER A 21 33.52 -26.35 38.39
N SER A 22 33.71 -25.24 39.11
CA SER A 22 32.87 -24.06 38.94
C SER A 22 33.20 -23.49 37.57
N HIS A 23 32.53 -24.00 36.53
CA HIS A 23 32.45 -23.28 35.27
C HIS A 23 31.64 -22.01 35.54
N PRO A 24 32.21 -20.81 35.36
CA PRO A 24 31.37 -19.63 35.23
C PRO A 24 30.55 -19.84 33.96
N SER A 25 29.25 -20.10 34.11
CA SER A 25 28.31 -20.01 32.99
C SER A 25 28.53 -18.66 32.34
N SER A 26 29.07 -18.65 31.11
CA SER A 26 29.14 -17.42 30.35
C SER A 26 27.72 -16.90 30.23
N THR A 27 27.43 -15.73 30.80
CA THR A 27 26.16 -15.04 30.68
C THR A 27 25.99 -14.62 29.21
N GLN A 28 25.51 -15.56 28.39
CA GLN A 28 25.07 -15.30 27.04
C GLN A 28 23.69 -14.64 27.12
N ALA A 29 23.48 -13.53 26.41
CA ALA A 29 22.21 -12.83 26.34
C ALA A 29 21.23 -13.61 25.43
N GLN A 30 20.86 -14.82 25.85
CA GLN A 30 19.81 -15.61 25.22
C GLN A 30 18.51 -15.42 26.00
N GLU A 31 17.39 -15.41 25.29
CA GLU A 31 16.06 -15.37 25.90
C GLU A 31 15.88 -16.56 26.86
N VAL A 32 15.10 -16.37 27.92
CA VAL A 32 14.82 -17.45 28.86
C VAL A 32 14.09 -18.59 28.15
N GLU A 33 14.70 -19.78 28.19
CA GLU A 33 14.14 -21.01 27.61
C GLU A 33 13.19 -21.75 28.58
N ASP A 34 13.19 -21.41 29.88
CA ASP A 34 12.45 -22.13 30.92
C ASP A 34 11.06 -21.54 31.22
N GLU A 35 10.05 -22.42 31.18
CA GLU A 35 8.64 -22.12 31.00
C GLU A 35 7.89 -21.74 32.30
N ARG A 36 8.50 -21.75 33.49
CA ARG A 36 7.77 -21.49 34.76
C ARG A 36 8.20 -20.25 35.52
N GLU A 37 9.12 -19.50 34.95
CA GLU A 37 9.79 -18.43 35.70
C GLU A 37 9.11 -17.07 35.53
N PHE A 38 8.19 -16.91 34.57
CA PHE A 38 7.44 -15.68 34.34
C PHE A 38 6.11 -15.91 33.60
N ASP A 39 5.21 -14.93 33.64
CA ASP A 39 3.97 -14.88 32.86
C ASP A 39 3.73 -13.50 32.20
N TYR A 40 2.65 -13.38 31.41
CA TYR A 40 2.23 -12.14 30.75
C TYR A 40 1.01 -11.46 31.41
N ALA A 41 0.50 -12.00 32.51
CA ALA A 41 -0.72 -11.53 33.15
C ALA A 41 -0.47 -10.22 33.92
N ARG A 42 -1.23 -9.18 33.58
CA ARG A 42 -1.12 -7.87 34.25
C ARG A 42 -1.50 -8.00 35.73
N GLY A 43 -0.65 -7.51 36.62
CA GLY A 43 -0.86 -7.58 38.08
C GLY A 43 -0.50 -8.93 38.71
N SER A 44 -0.06 -9.93 37.92
CA SER A 44 0.48 -11.18 38.47
C SER A 44 1.80 -10.93 39.21
N HIS A 45 2.06 -11.77 40.23
CA HIS A 45 3.35 -11.81 40.92
C HIS A 45 4.51 -12.26 40.00
N MET A 46 4.18 -12.89 38.87
CA MET A 46 5.12 -13.29 37.81
C MET A 46 4.96 -12.47 36.51
N GLY A 47 4.12 -11.42 36.54
CA GLY A 47 3.77 -10.65 35.36
C GLY A 47 4.84 -9.63 34.93
N PRO A 48 4.67 -8.99 33.75
CA PRO A 48 5.69 -8.12 33.14
C PRO A 48 6.16 -6.95 34.00
N GLU A 49 5.32 -6.45 34.91
CA GLU A 49 5.64 -5.37 35.85
C GLU A 49 6.58 -5.84 36.98
N LYS A 50 6.77 -7.16 37.16
CA LYS A 50 7.55 -7.77 38.23
C LYS A 50 8.80 -8.51 37.75
N TRP A 51 8.94 -8.82 36.46
CA TRP A 51 10.10 -9.58 35.93
C TRP A 51 11.45 -9.08 36.47
N GLY A 52 11.68 -7.77 36.49
CA GLY A 52 12.97 -7.22 36.93
C GLY A 52 13.30 -7.33 38.41
N VAL A 53 12.35 -7.74 39.26
CA VAL A 53 12.58 -8.01 40.68
C VAL A 53 12.56 -9.50 41.03
N MET A 54 12.24 -10.37 40.07
CA MET A 54 12.17 -11.82 40.29
C MET A 54 13.55 -12.46 40.38
N LYS A 55 14.49 -11.98 39.55
CA LYS A 55 15.86 -12.47 39.49
C LYS A 55 16.83 -11.32 39.27
N LYS A 56 18.03 -11.45 39.83
CA LYS A 56 19.08 -10.44 39.69
C LYS A 56 19.47 -10.26 38.23
N GLU A 57 19.51 -11.34 37.46
CA GLU A 57 19.88 -11.36 36.05
C GLU A 57 18.82 -10.67 35.16
N TRP A 58 17.60 -10.49 35.67
CA TRP A 58 16.48 -9.87 34.94
C TRP A 58 16.31 -8.38 35.28
N SER A 59 17.20 -7.78 36.08
CA SER A 59 17.05 -6.42 36.56
C SER A 59 16.84 -5.37 35.46
N ALA A 60 17.36 -5.62 34.26
CA ALA A 60 17.13 -4.78 33.08
C ALA A 60 15.64 -4.67 32.71
N CYS A 61 14.83 -5.70 32.99
CA CYS A 61 13.39 -5.67 32.76
C CYS A 61 12.68 -4.50 33.47
N ASN A 62 13.20 -4.05 34.63
CA ASN A 62 12.64 -2.94 35.40
C ASN A 62 13.48 -1.65 35.31
N ASN A 63 14.81 -1.77 35.32
CA ASN A 63 15.71 -0.61 35.43
C ASN A 63 16.27 -0.14 34.07
N GLY A 64 15.97 -0.87 32.99
CA GLY A 64 16.38 -0.50 31.64
C GLY A 64 15.69 0.78 31.14
N THR A 65 16.43 1.58 30.38
CA THR A 65 15.95 2.83 29.76
C THR A 65 15.68 2.69 28.26
N MET A 66 16.06 1.57 27.66
CA MET A 66 15.94 1.24 26.24
C MET A 66 15.05 0.00 26.03
N GLN A 67 14.03 -0.18 26.86
CA GLN A 67 13.18 -1.37 26.80
C GLN A 67 12.27 -1.42 25.57
N SER A 68 11.97 -2.62 25.10
CA SER A 68 11.04 -2.96 24.02
C SER A 68 9.88 -3.80 24.56
N PRO A 69 8.70 -3.77 23.92
CA PRO A 69 8.34 -3.04 22.70
C PRO A 69 8.00 -1.55 22.94
N ILE A 70 8.01 -0.74 21.89
CA ILE A 70 7.58 0.68 21.93
C ILE A 70 6.44 0.99 20.97
N ASP A 71 5.78 2.14 21.15
CA ASP A 71 4.96 2.73 20.10
C ASP A 71 5.82 3.49 19.11
N VAL A 72 5.73 3.10 17.84
CA VAL A 72 6.39 3.75 16.72
C VAL A 72 5.46 4.83 16.17
N SER A 73 5.56 6.04 16.74
CA SER A 73 4.75 7.18 16.34
C SER A 73 5.34 7.92 15.14
N SER A 74 4.59 8.04 14.05
CA SER A 74 4.99 8.76 12.83
C SER A 74 5.25 10.27 13.05
N ARG A 75 4.90 10.82 14.21
CA ARG A 75 5.20 12.22 14.58
C ARG A 75 6.60 12.40 15.19
N ARG A 76 7.23 11.32 15.65
CA ARG A 76 8.56 11.35 16.30
C ARG A 76 9.65 10.65 15.50
N VAL A 77 9.31 10.13 14.32
CA VAL A 77 10.31 9.45 13.48
C VAL A 77 11.10 10.46 12.66
N GLU A 78 12.41 10.30 12.66
CA GLU A 78 13.29 10.98 11.72
C GLU A 78 13.28 10.18 10.40
N MET A 79 12.97 10.84 9.30
CA MET A 79 12.97 10.20 7.99
C MET A 79 14.40 10.09 7.48
N VAL A 80 14.86 8.86 7.25
CA VAL A 80 16.14 8.58 6.61
C VAL A 80 15.85 8.09 5.19
N VAL A 81 16.07 8.97 4.23
CA VAL A 81 16.01 8.60 2.82
C VAL A 81 17.34 7.94 2.46
N SER A 82 17.28 6.66 2.11
CA SER A 82 18.46 5.85 1.80
C SER A 82 18.33 5.23 0.41
N SER A 83 19.37 5.30 -0.42
CA SER A 83 19.42 4.55 -1.68
C SER A 83 19.62 3.03 -1.46
N LYS A 84 20.06 2.63 -0.26
CA LYS A 84 20.36 1.24 0.11
C LYS A 84 19.17 0.59 0.82
N LYS A 85 18.66 -0.50 0.22
CA LYS A 85 17.66 -1.39 0.84
C LYS A 85 18.25 -2.12 2.04
N LEU A 86 17.41 -2.61 2.94
CA LEU A 86 17.85 -3.58 3.96
C LEU A 86 18.47 -4.79 3.27
N TYR A 87 19.78 -4.99 3.46
CA TYR A 87 20.51 -6.10 2.89
C TYR A 87 20.19 -7.39 3.65
N ARG A 88 19.81 -8.44 2.92
CA ARG A 88 19.49 -9.76 3.45
C ARG A 88 20.02 -10.82 2.50
N ASN A 89 20.77 -11.77 3.03
CA ASN A 89 21.34 -12.89 2.29
C ASN A 89 20.93 -14.22 2.92
N TYR A 90 19.62 -14.43 3.08
CA TYR A 90 19.09 -15.67 3.65
C TYR A 90 19.28 -16.88 2.73
N LYS A 91 19.39 -18.06 3.31
CA LYS A 91 19.59 -19.33 2.62
C LYS A 91 18.66 -20.39 3.23
N PRO A 92 18.11 -21.32 2.41
CA PRO A 92 17.41 -22.48 2.93
C PRO A 92 18.32 -23.29 3.85
N CYS A 93 17.81 -23.66 5.01
CA CYS A 93 18.56 -24.43 6.00
C CYS A 93 17.60 -25.33 6.80
N ASN A 94 18.12 -26.41 7.38
CA ASN A 94 17.34 -27.25 8.28
C ASN A 94 16.86 -26.44 9.48
N ALA A 95 15.61 -26.64 9.84
CA ALA A 95 15.01 -25.97 10.98
C ALA A 95 14.20 -26.95 11.83
N THR A 96 14.16 -26.64 13.11
CA THR A 96 13.39 -27.36 14.12
C THR A 96 12.49 -26.36 14.82
N ILE A 97 11.23 -26.73 14.99
CA ILE A 97 10.24 -25.90 15.68
C ILE A 97 10.11 -26.39 17.13
N HIS A 98 10.04 -25.45 18.06
CA HIS A 98 10.02 -25.66 19.49
C HIS A 98 8.79 -24.98 20.07
N ASN A 99 8.10 -25.67 20.97
CA ASN A 99 7.17 -25.05 21.88
C ASN A 99 7.94 -24.72 23.18
N ARG A 100 8.23 -23.43 23.42
CA ARG A 100 8.94 -22.97 24.63
C ARG A 100 7.98 -22.65 25.78
N GLY A 101 6.73 -23.10 25.68
CA GLY A 101 5.65 -22.83 26.62
C GLY A 101 5.08 -21.42 26.54
N HIS A 102 5.93 -20.40 26.36
CA HIS A 102 5.53 -18.99 26.29
C HIS A 102 5.44 -18.45 24.86
N ASP A 103 6.03 -19.15 23.89
CA ASP A 103 5.86 -18.92 22.46
C ASP A 103 6.17 -20.18 21.65
N ILE A 104 5.92 -20.09 20.34
CA ILE A 104 6.40 -21.06 19.36
C ILE A 104 7.61 -20.44 18.67
N MET A 105 8.71 -21.19 18.66
CA MET A 105 10.00 -20.75 18.13
C MET A 105 10.46 -21.70 17.02
N LEU A 106 10.93 -21.14 15.91
CA LEU A 106 11.56 -21.87 14.82
C LEU A 106 13.07 -21.57 14.85
N GLN A 107 13.88 -22.59 15.06
CA GLN A 107 15.34 -22.51 15.11
C GLN A 107 15.94 -23.05 13.82
N TRP A 108 16.87 -22.33 13.21
CA TRP A 108 17.69 -22.88 12.13
C TRP A 108 18.96 -23.51 12.70
N GLU A 109 19.24 -24.76 12.29
CA GLU A 109 20.33 -25.57 12.84
C GLU A 109 21.70 -25.23 12.21
N GLY A 110 21.71 -24.61 11.04
CA GLY A 110 22.92 -24.23 10.30
C GLY A 110 22.90 -22.78 9.80
N ASP A 111 23.63 -22.52 8.71
CA ASP A 111 23.68 -21.20 8.08
C ASP A 111 22.40 -20.89 7.31
N ALA A 112 21.44 -20.25 7.99
CA ALA A 112 20.24 -19.68 7.37
C ALA A 112 20.51 -18.34 6.65
N GLY A 113 21.77 -17.92 6.57
CA GLY A 113 22.19 -16.63 6.05
C GLY A 113 22.07 -15.50 7.07
N SER A 114 22.13 -14.26 6.58
CA SER A 114 22.36 -13.10 7.44
C SER A 114 21.69 -11.81 6.94
N ILE A 115 21.72 -10.79 7.80
CA ILE A 115 21.45 -9.40 7.45
C ILE A 115 22.71 -8.55 7.69
N LEU A 116 22.85 -7.45 6.95
CA LEU A 116 23.96 -6.51 7.10
C LEU A 116 23.43 -5.16 7.58
N ILE A 117 23.92 -4.70 8.72
CA ILE A 117 23.57 -3.40 9.30
C ILE A 117 24.87 -2.67 9.66
N ASN A 118 25.11 -1.50 9.03
CA ASN A 118 26.31 -0.69 9.24
C ASN A 118 27.60 -1.53 9.15
N ASP A 119 27.73 -2.30 8.06
CA ASP A 119 28.85 -3.21 7.78
C ASP A 119 29.07 -4.33 8.81
N THR A 120 28.15 -4.49 9.77
CA THR A 120 28.14 -5.61 10.71
C THR A 120 27.17 -6.66 10.21
N GLU A 121 27.66 -7.89 10.03
CA GLU A 121 26.84 -9.04 9.65
C GLU A 121 26.19 -9.66 10.88
N TYR A 122 24.88 -9.95 10.79
CA TYR A 122 24.11 -10.62 11.82
C TYR A 122 23.49 -11.89 11.21
N ALA A 123 23.96 -13.06 11.64
CA ALA A 123 23.46 -14.36 11.19
C ALA A 123 22.08 -14.63 11.78
N LEU A 124 21.12 -15.08 10.96
CA LEU A 124 19.78 -15.47 11.41
C LEU A 124 19.87 -16.75 12.25
N LYS A 125 19.22 -16.74 13.41
CA LYS A 125 19.24 -17.87 14.36
C LYS A 125 17.86 -18.47 14.60
N GLN A 126 16.90 -17.62 14.90
CA GLN A 126 15.55 -18.08 15.26
C GLN A 126 14.49 -17.10 14.81
N ALA A 127 13.25 -17.58 14.77
CA ALA A 127 12.07 -16.75 14.64
C ALA A 127 10.96 -17.21 15.59
N HIS A 128 10.23 -16.29 16.21
CA HIS A 128 9.13 -16.62 17.12
C HIS A 128 7.95 -15.65 16.95
N TRP A 129 6.77 -16.08 17.40
CA TRP A 129 5.51 -15.36 17.20
C TRP A 129 4.89 -14.88 18.50
N HIS A 130 4.41 -13.64 18.46
CA HIS A 130 3.59 -13.03 19.51
C HIS A 130 2.18 -12.75 19.01
N SER A 131 1.17 -13.00 19.84
CA SER A 131 -0.22 -12.61 19.58
C SER A 131 -0.85 -12.04 20.85
N PRO A 132 -1.35 -10.80 20.85
CA PRO A 132 -1.32 -9.80 19.77
C PRO A 132 0.11 -9.31 19.45
N SER A 133 0.28 -8.37 18.52
CA SER A 133 1.60 -7.76 18.29
C SER A 133 2.10 -7.08 19.56
N GLU A 134 3.40 -7.09 19.78
CA GLU A 134 4.06 -6.41 20.89
C GLU A 134 4.21 -4.92 20.59
N HIS A 135 4.79 -4.61 19.42
CA HIS A 135 4.91 -3.25 18.92
C HIS A 135 3.56 -2.67 18.53
N THR A 136 3.49 -1.34 18.62
CA THR A 136 2.38 -0.55 18.07
C THR A 136 2.92 0.48 17.09
N ILE A 137 2.09 0.88 16.13
CA ILE A 137 2.39 1.99 15.22
C ILE A 137 1.28 3.02 15.37
N ASN A 138 1.62 4.26 15.78
CA ASN A 138 0.64 5.31 16.06
C ASN A 138 -0.44 4.87 17.06
N GLY A 139 -0.05 4.11 18.09
CA GLY A 139 -0.95 3.56 19.10
C GLY A 139 -1.82 2.40 18.61
N ARG A 140 -1.67 1.94 17.36
CA ARG A 140 -2.36 0.75 16.84
C ARG A 140 -1.58 -0.51 17.15
N ARG A 141 -2.23 -1.45 17.84
CA ARG A 141 -1.79 -2.84 17.98
C ARG A 141 -2.33 -3.69 16.84
N TYR A 142 -1.55 -4.69 16.44
CA TYR A 142 -1.84 -5.63 15.36
C TYR A 142 -2.16 -7.02 15.93
N ASP A 143 -2.71 -7.90 15.11
CA ASP A 143 -3.26 -9.18 15.58
C ASP A 143 -2.17 -10.22 15.91
N MET A 144 -0.99 -10.06 15.31
CA MET A 144 0.17 -10.93 15.53
C MET A 144 1.46 -10.19 15.10
N GLU A 145 2.59 -10.61 15.67
CA GLU A 145 3.92 -10.16 15.31
C GLU A 145 4.90 -11.34 15.23
N LEU A 146 5.77 -11.32 14.23
CA LEU A 146 6.87 -12.27 14.08
C LEU A 146 8.18 -11.53 14.33
N HIS A 147 9.03 -12.11 15.18
CA HIS A 147 10.40 -11.64 15.39
C HIS A 147 11.38 -12.61 14.73
N LEU A 148 12.34 -12.09 13.96
CA LEU A 148 13.48 -12.85 13.47
C LEU A 148 14.72 -12.34 14.19
N VAL A 149 15.36 -13.20 14.98
CA VAL A 149 16.50 -12.86 15.83
C VAL A 149 17.80 -13.24 15.15
N HIS A 150 18.72 -12.28 15.11
CA HIS A 150 20.02 -12.42 14.47
C HIS A 150 21.13 -12.08 15.46
N LEU A 151 22.27 -12.76 15.31
CA LEU A 151 23.46 -12.55 16.12
C LEU A 151 24.67 -12.21 15.25
N SER A 152 25.41 -11.17 15.61
CA SER A 152 26.73 -10.91 15.03
C SER A 152 27.78 -11.83 15.63
N ILE A 153 28.98 -11.88 15.02
CA ILE A 153 30.14 -12.59 15.59
C ILE A 153 30.52 -12.05 16.99
N ASP A 154 30.33 -10.74 17.22
CA ASP A 154 30.53 -10.10 18.53
C ASP A 154 29.36 -10.29 19.53
N ASN A 155 28.41 -11.20 19.25
CA ASN A 155 27.20 -11.42 20.05
C ASN A 155 26.27 -10.18 20.19
N LYS A 156 26.31 -9.23 19.24
CA LYS A 156 25.31 -8.15 19.16
C LYS A 156 24.02 -8.72 18.56
N ILE A 157 22.87 -8.25 19.04
CA ILE A 157 21.56 -8.76 18.65
C ILE A 157 20.87 -7.77 17.70
N ALA A 158 20.34 -8.28 16.59
CA ALA A 158 19.43 -7.55 15.72
C ALA A 158 18.13 -8.33 15.52
N VAL A 159 16.99 -7.65 15.68
CA VAL A 159 15.67 -8.28 15.51
C VAL A 159 14.90 -7.60 14.39
N ILE A 160 14.36 -8.41 13.49
CA ILE A 160 13.40 -7.95 12.48
C ILE A 160 11.99 -8.29 12.96
N ALA A 161 11.11 -7.29 13.02
CA ALA A 161 9.70 -7.47 13.32
C ALA A 161 8.83 -7.40 12.06
N VAL A 162 7.87 -8.33 11.93
CA VAL A 162 6.82 -8.30 10.91
C VAL A 162 5.45 -8.28 11.60
N LEU A 163 4.65 -7.28 11.30
CA LEU A 163 3.32 -7.09 11.88
C LEU A 163 2.23 -7.67 10.97
N TYR A 164 1.19 -8.26 11.55
CA TYR A 164 0.11 -8.92 10.81
C TYR A 164 -1.29 -8.44 11.24
N ASN A 165 -2.17 -8.25 10.27
CA ASN A 165 -3.61 -8.18 10.49
C ASN A 165 -4.28 -9.53 10.16
N ILE A 166 -5.41 -9.81 10.79
CA ILE A 166 -6.31 -10.88 10.38
C ILE A 166 -6.76 -10.64 8.93
N GLY A 167 -6.56 -11.65 8.09
CA GLY A 167 -6.86 -11.61 6.67
C GLY A 167 -6.68 -12.97 6.00
N LYS A 168 -6.05 -12.98 4.83
CA LYS A 168 -5.73 -14.23 4.12
C LYS A 168 -4.72 -15.06 4.95
N PRO A 169 -4.78 -16.41 4.88
CA PRO A 169 -3.81 -17.27 5.53
C PRO A 169 -2.38 -16.94 5.09
N ASN A 170 -1.46 -16.89 6.06
CA ASN A 170 -0.05 -16.73 5.84
C ASN A 170 0.57 -18.05 5.33
N ARG A 171 1.13 -18.06 4.13
CA ARG A 171 1.65 -19.28 3.50
C ARG A 171 2.81 -19.93 4.27
N PHE A 172 3.64 -19.14 4.95
CA PHE A 172 4.76 -19.66 5.73
C PHE A 172 4.26 -20.42 6.97
N LEU A 173 3.35 -19.82 7.73
CA LEU A 173 2.70 -20.51 8.85
C LEU A 173 1.89 -21.74 8.42
N SER A 174 1.30 -21.74 7.21
CA SER A 174 0.61 -22.93 6.69
C SER A 174 1.54 -24.14 6.55
N LYS A 175 2.84 -23.94 6.27
CA LYS A 175 3.82 -25.04 6.20
C LYS A 175 4.13 -25.62 7.58
N LEU A 176 4.16 -24.75 8.59
CA LEU A 176 4.45 -25.13 9.97
C LEU A 176 3.22 -25.66 10.72
N ALA A 177 2.02 -25.47 10.16
CA ALA A 177 0.76 -25.75 10.85
C ALA A 177 0.66 -27.19 11.39
N VAL A 178 1.08 -28.19 10.60
CA VAL A 178 1.04 -29.60 11.04
C VAL A 178 1.98 -29.83 12.22
N ASN A 179 3.20 -29.26 12.17
CA ASN A 179 4.14 -29.36 13.27
C ASN A 179 3.60 -28.65 14.52
N ILE A 180 3.01 -27.46 14.38
CA ILE A 180 2.43 -26.69 15.49
C ILE A 180 1.25 -27.45 16.11
N SER A 181 0.35 -27.98 15.29
CA SER A 181 -0.79 -28.79 15.77
C SER A 181 -0.35 -30.04 16.53
N ALA A 182 0.72 -30.70 16.09
CA ALA A 182 1.27 -31.85 16.78
C ALA A 182 1.86 -31.52 18.16
N MET A 183 2.13 -30.24 18.44
CA MET A 183 2.67 -29.78 19.72
C MET A 183 1.59 -29.27 20.69
N ILE A 184 0.32 -29.23 20.27
CA ILE A 184 -0.82 -28.94 21.17
C ILE A 184 -0.86 -30.02 22.25
N ASP A 185 -0.98 -29.60 23.51
CA ASP A 185 -0.96 -30.45 24.71
C ASP A 185 0.35 -31.26 24.92
N GLN A 186 1.40 -31.01 24.11
CA GLN A 186 2.67 -31.76 24.15
C GLN A 186 3.87 -30.84 24.41
N LYS A 187 4.08 -30.56 25.70
CA LYS A 187 5.07 -29.64 26.27
C LYS A 187 6.51 -30.04 25.97
N GLY A 188 7.41 -29.06 25.79
CA GLY A 188 8.85 -29.27 25.57
C GLY A 188 9.20 -30.11 24.33
N ARG A 189 8.23 -30.38 23.46
CA ARG A 189 8.47 -31.09 22.21
C ARG A 189 9.06 -30.14 21.18
N HIS A 190 9.96 -30.70 20.41
CA HIS A 190 10.49 -30.11 19.20
C HIS A 190 10.10 -30.99 18.02
N GLY A 191 9.75 -30.36 16.90
CA GLY A 191 9.41 -31.02 15.66
C GLY A 191 10.43 -30.67 14.59
N HIS A 192 10.97 -31.67 13.90
CA HIS A 192 11.82 -31.39 12.75
C HIS A 192 10.97 -30.86 11.59
N CYS A 193 11.30 -29.69 11.06
CA CYS A 193 10.60 -29.08 9.93
C CYS A 193 11.30 -29.35 8.59
N GLY A 194 12.48 -29.98 8.61
CA GLY A 194 13.31 -30.14 7.42
C GLY A 194 13.87 -28.79 6.94
N ILE A 195 14.09 -28.67 5.63
CA ILE A 195 14.65 -27.47 5.03
C ILE A 195 13.58 -26.36 4.98
N ILE A 196 13.81 -25.27 5.71
CA ILE A 196 12.99 -24.06 5.70
C ILE A 196 13.80 -22.91 5.11
N ASP A 197 13.25 -22.26 4.07
CA ASP A 197 13.82 -21.05 3.48
C ASP A 197 13.29 -19.78 4.18
N PRO A 198 14.13 -19.01 4.91
CA PRO A 198 13.71 -17.77 5.55
C PRO A 198 13.22 -16.72 4.55
N LYS A 199 13.58 -16.81 3.26
CA LYS A 199 13.08 -15.89 2.22
C LYS A 199 11.57 -15.99 2.01
N GLU A 200 10.95 -17.08 2.44
CA GLU A 200 9.50 -17.23 2.40
C GLU A 200 8.76 -16.33 3.41
N ILE A 201 9.48 -15.83 4.43
CA ILE A 201 8.96 -14.85 5.37
C ILE A 201 8.88 -13.49 4.66
N GLN A 202 7.65 -13.07 4.38
CA GLN A 202 7.39 -11.86 3.59
C GLN A 202 7.64 -10.58 4.40
N MET A 203 8.83 -9.99 4.28
CA MET A 203 9.15 -8.68 4.89
C MET A 203 9.57 -7.65 3.83
N SER A 204 9.04 -6.42 3.92
CA SER A 204 9.48 -5.31 3.07
C SER A 204 10.88 -4.84 3.46
N SER A 205 11.80 -4.78 2.50
CA SER A 205 13.15 -4.21 2.66
C SER A 205 13.25 -2.73 2.30
N ARG A 206 12.12 -2.11 1.89
CA ARG A 206 12.07 -0.74 1.36
C ARG A 206 11.60 0.31 2.35
N ARG A 207 10.71 -0.06 3.26
CA ARG A 207 10.13 0.85 4.26
C ARG A 207 10.13 0.15 5.59
N TYR A 208 10.91 0.65 6.54
CA TYR A 208 11.03 0.05 7.87
C TYR A 208 11.43 1.10 8.90
N TYR A 209 11.06 0.84 10.15
CA TYR A 209 11.52 1.62 11.29
C TYR A 209 12.76 0.95 11.88
N ARG A 210 13.67 1.75 12.44
CA ARG A 210 14.87 1.29 13.11
C ARG A 210 15.03 2.05 14.42
N TYR A 211 15.26 1.33 15.50
CA TYR A 211 15.59 1.93 16.80
C TYR A 211 16.42 0.96 17.65
N ILE A 212 17.02 1.48 18.72
CA ILE A 212 17.74 0.66 19.71
C ILE A 212 16.82 0.35 20.89
N GLY A 213 16.66 -0.94 21.16
CA GLY A 213 15.71 -1.48 22.12
C GLY A 213 16.29 -2.58 23.00
N SER A 214 15.42 -3.47 23.48
CA SER A 214 15.75 -4.65 24.28
C SER A 214 15.14 -5.92 23.70
N LEU A 215 15.48 -7.07 24.27
CA LEU A 215 14.63 -8.26 24.18
C LEU A 215 13.28 -7.98 24.85
N THR A 216 12.21 -8.59 24.35
CA THR A 216 10.84 -8.39 24.85
C THR A 216 10.42 -9.44 25.88
N VAL A 217 11.31 -10.38 26.18
CA VAL A 217 11.20 -11.35 27.28
C VAL A 217 12.42 -11.23 28.20
N PRO A 218 12.36 -11.72 29.45
CA PRO A 218 13.52 -11.79 30.31
C PRO A 218 14.70 -12.51 29.62
N PRO A 219 15.96 -12.07 29.83
CA PRO A 219 16.41 -11.06 30.81
C PRO A 219 16.23 -9.59 30.37
N CYS A 220 15.50 -9.32 29.28
CA CYS A 220 15.27 -7.98 28.74
C CYS A 220 16.56 -7.20 28.41
N THR A 221 17.58 -7.90 27.92
CA THR A 221 18.87 -7.31 27.55
C THR A 221 18.68 -6.17 26.55
N GLU A 222 19.26 -5.00 26.84
CA GLU A 222 19.21 -3.81 25.98
C GLU A 222 20.23 -3.86 24.84
N LYS A 223 20.27 -2.79 24.02
CA LYS A 223 21.15 -2.62 22.85
C LYS A 223 20.81 -3.57 21.68
N VAL A 224 19.56 -4.00 21.62
CA VAL A 224 19.02 -4.76 20.49
C VAL A 224 18.69 -3.81 19.34
N VAL A 225 19.21 -4.09 18.15
CA VAL A 225 18.89 -3.31 16.94
C VAL A 225 17.56 -3.79 16.37
N TRP A 226 16.48 -3.04 16.59
CA TRP A 226 15.16 -3.38 16.09
C TRP A 226 14.91 -2.83 14.70
N THR A 227 14.44 -3.68 13.78
CA THR A 227 13.99 -3.30 12.44
C THR A 227 12.55 -3.73 12.22
N ILE A 228 11.60 -2.80 12.26
CA ILE A 228 10.17 -3.09 12.13
C ILE A 228 9.72 -2.84 10.70
N SER A 229 9.23 -3.87 10.01
CA SER A 229 8.72 -3.70 8.64
C SER A 229 7.48 -2.80 8.63
N LYS A 230 7.48 -1.77 7.76
CA LYS A 230 6.30 -0.89 7.61
C LYS A 230 5.12 -1.60 6.95
N LYS A 231 5.40 -2.59 6.10
CA LYS A 231 4.37 -3.33 5.37
C LYS A 231 3.72 -4.35 6.31
N ILE A 232 2.43 -4.14 6.58
CA ILE A 232 1.62 -5.04 7.40
C ILE A 232 1.21 -6.25 6.54
N ARG A 233 1.44 -7.45 7.06
CA ARG A 233 1.09 -8.72 6.42
C ARG A 233 -0.27 -9.24 6.88
N THR A 234 -0.70 -10.35 6.30
CA THR A 234 -1.96 -11.00 6.69
C THR A 234 -1.70 -12.40 7.23
N VAL A 235 -2.53 -12.78 8.20
CA VAL A 235 -2.58 -14.10 8.84
C VAL A 235 -4.05 -14.48 9.02
N SER A 236 -4.44 -15.76 8.92
CA SER A 236 -5.83 -16.13 9.19
C SER A 236 -6.12 -16.18 10.70
N LYS A 237 -7.39 -16.06 11.07
CA LYS A 237 -7.82 -16.27 12.47
C LYS A 237 -7.42 -17.63 12.99
N ASP A 238 -7.57 -18.67 12.17
CA ASP A 238 -7.26 -20.05 12.54
C ASP A 238 -5.77 -20.25 12.80
N GLN A 239 -4.90 -19.56 12.05
CA GLN A 239 -3.45 -19.61 12.29
C GLN A 239 -3.03 -18.92 13.58
N VAL A 240 -3.65 -17.78 13.89
CA VAL A 240 -3.43 -17.10 15.18
C VAL A 240 -3.92 -17.99 16.32
N LYS A 241 -5.12 -18.58 16.16
CA LYS A 241 -5.68 -19.51 17.13
C LYS A 241 -4.77 -20.73 17.34
N LEU A 242 -4.24 -21.30 16.27
CA LEU A 242 -3.32 -22.44 16.32
C LEU A 242 -2.06 -22.13 17.14
N LEU A 243 -1.47 -20.95 16.99
CA LEU A 243 -0.32 -20.53 17.80
C LEU A 243 -0.68 -20.36 19.28
N ARG A 244 -1.86 -19.79 19.56
CA ARG A 244 -2.37 -19.57 20.92
C ARG A 244 -2.69 -20.86 21.66
N GLU A 245 -3.28 -21.83 20.97
CA GLU A 245 -3.59 -23.16 21.53
C GLU A 245 -2.34 -24.01 21.76
N ALA A 246 -1.24 -23.72 21.07
CA ALA A 246 0.00 -24.47 21.24
C ALA A 246 0.79 -24.04 22.49
N VAL A 247 0.68 -22.79 22.93
CA VAL A 247 1.37 -22.27 24.14
C VAL A 247 0.56 -22.50 25.41
N HIS A 248 1.14 -22.28 26.60
CA HIS A 248 0.39 -22.40 27.86
C HIS A 248 -0.68 -21.31 27.99
N ASP A 249 -1.73 -21.58 28.77
CA ASP A 249 -2.86 -20.66 29.00
C ASP A 249 -2.42 -19.24 29.43
N TYR A 250 -1.38 -19.12 30.27
CA TYR A 250 -0.87 -17.83 30.74
C TYR A 250 -0.15 -17.02 29.64
N ALA A 251 0.18 -17.66 28.52
CA ALA A 251 0.87 -17.11 27.36
C ALA A 251 -0.05 -17.05 26.12
N GLU A 252 -1.35 -17.34 26.24
CA GLU A 252 -2.31 -17.19 25.14
C GLU A 252 -2.29 -15.75 24.57
N ASN A 253 -1.98 -14.77 25.43
CA ASN A 253 -1.60 -13.42 25.02
C ASN A 253 -0.16 -13.12 25.46
N ASN A 254 0.82 -13.60 24.71
CA ASN A 254 2.25 -13.48 25.00
C ASN A 254 2.87 -12.13 24.56
N ALA A 255 2.15 -11.01 24.72
CA ALA A 255 2.64 -9.70 24.32
C ALA A 255 3.01 -8.85 25.54
N ARG A 256 4.30 -8.50 25.67
CA ARG A 256 4.76 -7.55 26.67
C ARG A 256 4.08 -6.18 26.46
N PRO A 257 3.68 -5.49 27.55
CA PRO A 257 3.15 -4.13 27.45
C PRO A 257 4.13 -3.15 26.79
N ILE A 258 3.60 -2.09 26.17
CA ILE A 258 4.42 -1.01 25.60
C ILE A 258 5.25 -0.36 26.70
N GLN A 259 6.55 -0.23 26.42
CA GLN A 259 7.52 0.42 27.26
C GLN A 259 7.67 1.90 26.86
N PRO A 260 8.08 2.77 27.79
CA PRO A 260 8.39 4.16 27.48
C PRO A 260 9.44 4.27 26.36
N ASP A 261 9.19 5.13 25.38
CA ASP A 261 10.15 5.39 24.32
C ASP A 261 11.40 6.16 24.82
N ASN A 262 11.29 6.81 25.98
CA ASN A 262 12.33 7.65 26.60
C ASN A 262 13.00 8.63 25.62
N LYS A 263 12.22 9.13 24.64
CA LYS A 263 12.70 10.03 23.58
C LYS A 263 13.88 9.48 22.75
N ARG A 264 14.04 8.16 22.68
CA ARG A 264 15.01 7.52 21.77
C ARG A 264 14.72 7.88 20.32
N ASP A 265 15.79 7.97 19.54
CA ASP A 265 15.70 8.16 18.09
C ASP A 265 15.05 6.94 17.44
N ILE A 266 14.04 7.22 16.63
CA ILE A 266 13.36 6.21 15.81
C ILE A 266 13.51 6.67 14.37
N LEU A 267 14.33 5.95 13.62
CA LEU A 267 14.60 6.25 12.23
C LEU A 267 13.56 5.54 11.37
N PHE A 268 12.94 6.26 10.43
CA PHE A 268 12.11 5.66 9.39
C PHE A 268 12.89 5.64 8.08
N TYR A 269 13.34 4.45 7.71
CA TYR A 269 14.02 4.24 6.45
C TYR A 269 12.98 4.06 5.35
N GLU A 270 13.02 4.96 4.38
CA GLU A 270 12.31 4.82 3.12
C GLU A 270 13.35 4.79 2.01
N ASN A 271 13.37 3.69 1.25
CA ASN A 271 14.20 3.64 0.06
C ASN A 271 13.71 4.70 -0.91
N GLU A 272 14.63 5.56 -1.30
CA GLU A 272 14.44 6.46 -2.42
C GLU A 272 14.04 5.61 -3.64
N ARG A 273 12.81 5.82 -4.14
CA ARG A 273 12.55 5.43 -5.53
C ARG A 273 13.47 6.34 -6.34
N GLU A 274 14.41 5.77 -7.09
CA GLU A 274 15.31 6.59 -7.90
C GLU A 274 14.54 7.47 -8.90
N PHE A 275 13.37 6.97 -9.32
CA PHE A 275 12.36 7.71 -10.05
C PHE A 275 10.99 7.04 -9.87
N ASP A 276 9.92 7.77 -10.17
CA ASP A 276 8.60 7.19 -10.39
C ASP A 276 7.92 7.83 -11.62
N TYR A 277 6.74 7.32 -11.98
CA TYR A 277 5.93 7.83 -13.09
C TYR A 277 4.86 8.84 -12.62
N PHE A 278 4.94 9.34 -11.39
CA PHE A 278 3.97 10.28 -10.83
C PHE A 278 4.30 11.71 -11.26
N ARG A 279 3.49 12.28 -12.15
CA ARG A 279 3.73 13.63 -12.66
C ARG A 279 3.58 14.70 -11.60
N GLY A 280 4.47 15.69 -11.63
CA GLY A 280 4.53 16.78 -10.66
C GLY A 280 5.10 16.37 -9.30
N GLY A 281 5.51 15.11 -9.14
CA GLY A 281 6.28 14.65 -7.99
C GLY A 281 7.74 15.10 -8.03
N PRO A 282 8.44 15.12 -6.89
CA PRO A 282 9.85 15.52 -6.80
C PRO A 282 10.80 14.57 -7.56
N ILE A 283 10.36 13.33 -7.83
CA ILE A 283 11.10 12.29 -8.57
C ILE A 283 10.32 11.78 -9.79
N GLY A 284 9.35 12.58 -10.25
CA GLY A 284 8.47 12.27 -11.37
C GLY A 284 9.05 12.62 -12.74
N PRO A 285 8.34 12.29 -13.84
CA PRO A 285 8.84 12.46 -15.21
C PRO A 285 9.36 13.86 -15.55
N GLU A 286 8.73 14.92 -15.05
CA GLU A 286 9.15 16.31 -15.29
C GLU A 286 10.49 16.66 -14.62
N LYS A 287 10.92 15.84 -13.65
CA LYS A 287 12.12 16.05 -12.84
C LYS A 287 13.22 15.04 -13.11
N TRP A 288 12.99 13.98 -13.89
CA TRP A 288 13.98 12.91 -14.12
C TRP A 288 15.36 13.42 -14.55
N GLY A 289 15.43 14.37 -15.49
CA GLY A 289 16.73 14.91 -15.93
C GLY A 289 17.45 15.79 -14.92
N GLU A 290 16.78 16.21 -13.84
CA GLU A 290 17.37 16.90 -12.69
C GLU A 290 17.90 15.92 -11.63
N ILE A 291 17.47 14.65 -11.65
CA ILE A 291 17.83 13.65 -10.61
C ILE A 291 19.27 13.16 -10.79
N LYS A 292 19.65 12.78 -12.01
CA LYS A 292 21.00 12.25 -12.32
C LYS A 292 21.53 12.87 -13.61
N LYS A 293 22.86 13.08 -13.65
CA LYS A 293 23.54 13.64 -14.82
C LYS A 293 23.33 12.79 -16.07
N GLU A 294 23.36 11.48 -15.94
CA GLU A 294 23.10 10.55 -17.04
C GLU A 294 21.66 10.55 -17.57
N TRP A 295 20.69 11.15 -16.87
CA TRP A 295 19.27 11.20 -17.26
C TRP A 295 18.87 12.54 -17.88
N SER A 296 19.85 13.41 -18.07
CA SER A 296 19.72 14.76 -18.58
C SER A 296 18.95 14.88 -19.91
N LEU A 297 18.99 13.83 -20.76
CA LEU A 297 18.16 13.76 -21.97
C LEU A 297 16.65 13.76 -21.69
N CYS A 298 16.21 13.31 -20.51
CA CYS A 298 14.81 13.42 -20.11
C CYS A 298 14.33 14.89 -19.99
N SER A 299 15.25 15.85 -19.83
CA SER A 299 14.91 17.28 -19.74
C SER A 299 15.14 18.05 -21.04
N TYR A 300 16.22 17.76 -21.78
CA TYR A 300 16.59 18.53 -22.98
C TYR A 300 16.58 17.74 -24.29
N GLY A 301 16.21 16.46 -24.26
CA GLY A 301 16.01 15.68 -25.47
C GLY A 301 14.94 16.29 -26.38
N THR A 302 15.14 16.17 -27.69
CA THR A 302 14.25 16.73 -28.72
C THR A 302 13.35 15.68 -29.38
N MET A 303 13.68 14.39 -29.23
CA MET A 303 12.95 13.24 -29.76
C MET A 303 12.42 12.38 -28.61
N GLN A 304 11.70 13.01 -27.67
CA GLN A 304 11.18 12.32 -26.48
C GLN A 304 9.91 11.52 -26.77
N SER A 305 9.78 10.39 -26.08
CA SER A 305 8.63 9.49 -26.07
C SER A 305 8.09 9.33 -24.63
N PRO A 306 6.80 9.03 -24.44
CA PRO A 306 5.77 8.78 -25.44
C PRO A 306 5.23 10.08 -26.08
N ILE A 307 4.66 9.98 -27.28
CA ILE A 307 3.98 11.11 -27.98
C ILE A 307 2.51 10.83 -28.25
N ASP A 308 1.74 11.90 -28.50
CA ASP A 308 0.37 11.81 -29.00
C ASP A 308 0.35 11.66 -30.53
N MET A 309 -0.31 10.62 -31.03
CA MET A 309 -0.50 10.40 -32.46
C MET A 309 -1.68 11.23 -32.97
N LEU A 310 -1.42 12.50 -33.26
CA LEU A 310 -2.39 13.44 -33.84
C LEU A 310 -2.65 13.11 -35.31
N SER A 311 -3.90 12.77 -35.65
CA SER A 311 -4.30 12.34 -37.00
C SER A 311 -3.95 13.34 -38.09
N GLU A 312 -3.96 14.64 -37.76
CA GLU A 312 -3.63 15.74 -38.68
C GLU A 312 -2.13 15.83 -39.01
N ARG A 313 -1.26 15.27 -38.15
CA ARG A 313 0.20 15.25 -38.33
C ARG A 313 0.71 13.93 -38.91
N VAL A 314 -0.17 12.94 -39.11
CA VAL A 314 0.23 11.61 -39.59
C VAL A 314 0.25 11.59 -41.11
N GLU A 315 1.44 11.40 -41.66
CA GLU A 315 1.63 11.13 -43.09
C GLU A 315 1.23 9.68 -43.42
N LYS A 316 0.42 9.51 -44.47
CA LYS A 316 0.02 8.19 -44.95
C LYS A 316 1.03 7.66 -45.96
N VAL A 317 1.88 6.75 -45.53
CA VAL A 317 2.81 6.05 -46.42
C VAL A 317 2.14 4.79 -46.97
N LEU A 318 1.82 4.77 -48.27
CA LEU A 318 1.13 3.66 -48.96
C LEU A 318 2.08 2.51 -49.35
N THR A 319 3.38 2.77 -49.42
CA THR A 319 4.43 1.83 -49.85
C THR A 319 4.98 0.95 -48.72
N PHE A 320 4.46 1.08 -47.50
CA PHE A 320 5.06 0.40 -46.36
C PHE A 320 4.75 -1.11 -46.35
N TYR A 321 5.80 -1.91 -46.27
CA TYR A 321 5.73 -3.36 -46.23
C TYR A 321 5.03 -3.87 -44.97
N LYS A 322 4.33 -5.01 -45.09
CA LYS A 322 3.76 -5.77 -43.97
C LYS A 322 4.86 -6.02 -42.94
N LEU A 323 4.64 -5.63 -41.68
CA LEU A 323 5.61 -5.85 -40.61
C LEU A 323 5.90 -7.35 -40.47
N ASN A 324 7.14 -7.75 -40.78
CA ASN A 324 7.55 -9.14 -40.77
C ASN A 324 8.04 -9.52 -39.37
N ARG A 325 7.15 -10.16 -38.60
CA ARG A 325 7.44 -10.71 -37.27
C ARG A 325 7.74 -12.19 -37.41
N ASN A 326 9.01 -12.56 -37.34
CA ASN A 326 9.46 -13.94 -37.31
C ASN A 326 9.69 -14.38 -35.86
N TYR A 327 8.62 -14.43 -35.09
CA TYR A 327 8.69 -14.83 -33.68
C TYR A 327 8.56 -16.34 -33.51
N GLN A 328 9.03 -16.86 -32.39
CA GLN A 328 8.86 -18.27 -32.03
C GLN A 328 8.68 -18.44 -30.52
N PRO A 329 8.03 -19.54 -30.08
CA PRO A 329 7.92 -19.86 -28.66
C PRO A 329 9.29 -20.02 -28.02
N SER A 330 9.49 -19.39 -26.86
CA SER A 330 10.76 -19.45 -26.13
C SER A 330 10.53 -19.30 -24.63
N ASN A 331 11.50 -19.77 -23.83
CA ASN A 331 11.43 -19.67 -22.37
C ASN A 331 11.45 -18.21 -21.92
N ALA A 332 10.51 -17.85 -21.05
CA ALA A 332 10.36 -16.51 -20.54
C ALA A 332 10.26 -16.46 -19.01
N ILE A 333 10.75 -15.36 -18.46
CA ILE A 333 10.73 -15.04 -17.03
C ILE A 333 9.89 -13.78 -16.86
N LEU A 334 8.85 -13.87 -16.04
CA LEU A 334 8.05 -12.74 -15.62
C LEU A 334 8.72 -12.09 -14.39
N ASN A 335 8.90 -10.78 -14.42
CA ASN A 335 9.60 -10.02 -13.39
C ASN A 335 8.72 -8.87 -12.90
N ASN A 336 8.60 -8.74 -11.59
CA ASN A 336 8.03 -7.55 -10.96
C ASN A 336 9.17 -6.61 -10.53
N ARG A 337 9.44 -5.56 -11.31
CA ARG A 337 10.53 -4.60 -11.00
C ARG A 337 10.09 -3.56 -9.97
N GLY A 338 8.82 -3.59 -9.56
CA GLY A 338 8.21 -2.70 -8.57
C GLY A 338 7.76 -1.34 -9.13
N HIS A 339 8.01 -1.08 -10.41
CA HIS A 339 7.45 0.04 -11.18
C HIS A 339 6.76 -0.44 -12.47
N ASP A 340 7.09 -1.65 -12.94
CA ASP A 340 6.40 -2.34 -14.03
C ASP A 340 6.34 -3.86 -13.76
N ILE A 341 5.55 -4.55 -14.58
CA ILE A 341 5.70 -5.99 -14.81
C ILE A 341 6.35 -6.16 -16.17
N SER A 342 7.39 -7.00 -16.25
CA SER A 342 8.09 -7.30 -17.50
C SER A 342 8.22 -8.80 -17.73
N LEU A 343 8.09 -9.23 -18.98
CA LEU A 343 8.34 -10.58 -19.45
C LEU A 343 9.63 -10.56 -20.27
N LYS A 344 10.66 -11.25 -19.81
CA LYS A 344 11.96 -11.36 -20.49
C LYS A 344 12.10 -12.75 -21.11
N TRP A 345 12.47 -12.83 -22.38
CA TRP A 345 12.80 -14.10 -23.01
C TRP A 345 14.30 -14.41 -22.82
N GLU A 346 14.61 -15.61 -22.34
CA GLU A 346 15.99 -16.05 -22.11
C GLU A 346 16.60 -16.71 -23.35
N GLY A 347 15.77 -17.37 -24.16
CA GLY A 347 16.17 -17.95 -25.45
C GLY A 347 15.79 -17.07 -26.64
N ASP A 348 16.03 -17.57 -27.86
CA ASP A 348 15.63 -16.89 -29.09
C ASP A 348 14.10 -16.87 -29.24
N ALA A 349 13.48 -15.71 -29.00
CA ALA A 349 12.04 -15.47 -29.20
C ALA A 349 11.72 -15.01 -30.64
N GLY A 350 12.73 -14.98 -31.50
CA GLY A 350 12.67 -14.50 -32.87
C GLY A 350 12.81 -12.99 -32.98
N SER A 351 12.51 -12.45 -34.17
CA SER A 351 12.89 -11.09 -34.54
C SER A 351 11.81 -10.35 -35.35
N VAL A 352 12.05 -9.06 -35.55
CA VAL A 352 11.33 -8.21 -36.50
C VAL A 352 12.33 -7.57 -37.46
N LEU A 353 11.99 -7.56 -38.75
CA LEU A 353 12.78 -6.88 -39.79
C LEU A 353 12.23 -5.47 -40.04
N ILE A 354 13.08 -4.46 -39.87
CA ILE A 354 12.73 -3.04 -40.06
C ILE A 354 13.85 -2.39 -40.87
N ASP A 355 13.52 -1.83 -42.04
CA ASP A 355 14.48 -1.19 -42.95
C ASP A 355 15.74 -2.04 -43.18
N HIS A 356 15.54 -3.31 -43.52
CA HIS A 356 16.60 -4.33 -43.73
C HIS A 356 17.47 -4.65 -42.51
N THR A 357 17.17 -4.07 -41.35
CA THR A 357 17.84 -4.36 -40.10
C THR A 357 17.00 -5.32 -39.27
N GLU A 358 17.60 -6.41 -38.82
CA GLU A 358 16.95 -7.38 -37.94
C GLU A 358 17.06 -6.95 -36.48
N TYR A 359 15.93 -6.94 -35.78
CA TYR A 359 15.83 -6.63 -34.35
C TYR A 359 15.27 -7.84 -33.60
N ALA A 360 16.11 -8.48 -32.78
CA ALA A 360 15.73 -9.64 -31.97
C ALA A 360 14.86 -9.20 -30.78
N LEU A 361 13.76 -9.91 -30.52
CA LEU A 361 12.87 -9.64 -29.38
C LEU A 361 13.56 -10.05 -28.07
N LYS A 362 13.55 -9.15 -27.08
CA LYS A 362 14.21 -9.39 -25.78
C LYS A 362 13.24 -9.38 -24.60
N GLN A 363 12.33 -8.41 -24.58
CA GLN A 363 11.42 -8.25 -23.45
C GLN A 363 10.10 -7.61 -23.87
N ALA A 364 9.06 -7.83 -23.07
CA ALA A 364 7.83 -7.08 -23.10
C ALA A 364 7.51 -6.53 -21.70
N HIS A 365 6.80 -5.41 -21.61
CA HIS A 365 6.32 -4.88 -20.34
C HIS A 365 5.01 -4.13 -20.52
N TRP A 366 4.27 -3.97 -19.43
CA TRP A 366 2.93 -3.38 -19.43
C TRP A 366 2.91 -2.05 -18.68
N HIS A 367 2.15 -1.12 -19.24
CA HIS A 367 1.80 0.16 -18.62
C HIS A 367 0.29 0.24 -18.42
N THR A 368 -0.14 0.74 -17.27
CA THR A 368 -1.55 1.03 -16.98
C THR A 368 -1.66 2.39 -16.29
N PRO A 369 -2.24 3.42 -16.94
CA PRO A 369 -2.84 3.43 -18.28
C PRO A 369 -1.80 3.38 -19.43
N SER A 370 -2.24 3.54 -20.69
CA SER A 370 -1.31 3.68 -21.82
C SER A 370 -0.43 4.92 -21.69
N GLU A 371 0.80 4.81 -22.16
CA GLU A 371 1.77 5.90 -22.26
C GLU A 371 1.49 6.73 -23.52
N HIS A 372 1.32 6.06 -24.67
CA HIS A 372 0.94 6.72 -25.92
C HIS A 372 -0.54 7.07 -25.94
N THR A 373 -0.85 8.17 -26.62
CA THR A 373 -2.21 8.60 -26.91
C THR A 373 -2.46 8.68 -28.42
N ILE A 374 -3.73 8.63 -28.81
CA ILE A 374 -4.16 8.87 -30.19
C ILE A 374 -5.21 9.98 -30.18
N ASN A 375 -4.89 11.15 -30.73
CA ASN A 375 -5.72 12.36 -30.66
C ASN A 375 -6.12 12.72 -29.22
N GLY A 376 -5.15 12.68 -28.30
CA GLY A 376 -5.34 12.93 -26.88
C GLY A 376 -6.05 11.82 -26.10
N ARG A 377 -6.48 10.73 -26.75
CA ARG A 377 -7.13 9.61 -26.07
C ARG A 377 -6.10 8.70 -25.38
N ILE A 378 -6.26 8.53 -24.07
CA ILE A 378 -5.54 7.56 -23.24
C ILE A 378 -6.29 6.21 -23.22
N TYR A 379 -5.58 5.13 -23.49
CA TYR A 379 -6.08 3.75 -23.47
C TYR A 379 -5.91 3.12 -22.08
N ASP A 380 -6.58 2.00 -21.82
CA ASP A 380 -6.64 1.41 -20.46
C ASP A 380 -5.36 0.67 -20.08
N MET A 381 -4.64 0.19 -21.07
CA MET A 381 -3.34 -0.48 -20.93
C MET A 381 -2.56 -0.37 -22.23
N GLU A 382 -1.25 -0.43 -22.12
CA GLU A 382 -0.32 -0.56 -23.24
C GLU A 382 0.71 -1.64 -22.95
N ILE A 383 1.08 -2.43 -23.96
CA ILE A 383 2.22 -3.35 -23.89
C ILE A 383 3.30 -2.87 -24.85
N HIS A 384 4.54 -2.85 -24.39
CA HIS A 384 5.73 -2.57 -25.21
C HIS A 384 6.50 -3.86 -25.44
N LEU A 385 6.83 -4.19 -26.68
CA LEU A 385 7.74 -5.27 -27.05
C LEU A 385 9.05 -4.65 -27.52
N VAL A 386 10.12 -4.86 -26.76
CA VAL A 386 11.42 -4.23 -26.96
C VAL A 386 12.34 -5.21 -27.70
N HIS A 387 12.93 -4.71 -28.77
CA HIS A 387 13.84 -5.45 -29.64
C HIS A 387 15.19 -4.75 -29.73
N LEU A 388 16.24 -5.53 -29.92
CA LEU A 388 17.60 -5.06 -30.11
C LEU A 388 18.18 -5.62 -31.40
N SER A 389 18.79 -4.78 -32.21
CA SER A 389 19.62 -5.20 -33.33
C SER A 389 21.02 -5.62 -32.85
N VAL A 390 21.81 -6.18 -33.76
CA VAL A 390 23.21 -6.58 -33.50
C VAL A 390 24.12 -5.39 -33.14
N ASP A 391 23.78 -4.19 -33.60
CA ASP A 391 24.46 -2.92 -33.30
C ASP A 391 23.81 -2.17 -32.12
N ASN A 392 23.02 -2.86 -31.29
CA ASN A 392 22.34 -2.33 -30.10
C ASN A 392 21.36 -1.17 -30.35
N LYS A 393 20.86 -1.01 -31.58
CA LYS A 393 19.72 -0.11 -31.85
C LYS A 393 18.44 -0.73 -31.29
N VAL A 394 17.56 0.15 -30.81
CA VAL A 394 16.32 -0.27 -30.14
C VAL A 394 15.12 -0.05 -31.05
N ALA A 395 14.28 -1.07 -31.18
CA ALA A 395 12.96 -0.95 -31.79
C ALA A 395 11.88 -1.42 -30.83
N VAL A 396 10.79 -0.64 -30.70
CA VAL A 396 9.68 -0.97 -29.80
C VAL A 396 8.38 -1.06 -30.57
N ILE A 397 7.68 -2.18 -30.41
CA ILE A 397 6.31 -2.35 -30.88
C ILE A 397 5.38 -2.11 -29.71
N ALA A 398 4.42 -1.20 -29.84
CA ALA A 398 3.40 -0.95 -28.83
C ALA A 398 2.01 -1.43 -29.29
N VAL A 399 1.26 -2.03 -28.36
CA VAL A 399 -0.15 -2.39 -28.57
C VAL A 399 -1.00 -1.75 -27.49
N LEU A 400 -2.04 -1.03 -27.91
CA LEU A 400 -2.97 -0.32 -27.04
C LEU A 400 -4.22 -1.15 -26.78
N TYR A 401 -4.76 -1.07 -25.56
CA TYR A 401 -5.91 -1.87 -25.12
C TYR A 401 -7.02 -1.01 -24.52
N ASN A 402 -8.27 -1.35 -24.79
CA ASN A 402 -9.43 -0.90 -24.03
C ASN A 402 -9.91 -2.01 -23.09
N ILE A 403 -10.59 -1.64 -22.01
CA ILE A 403 -11.36 -2.57 -21.21
C ILE A 403 -12.45 -3.20 -22.09
N GLY A 404 -12.53 -4.53 -22.05
CA GLY A 404 -13.46 -5.34 -22.83
C GLY A 404 -13.35 -6.81 -22.45
N LEU A 405 -13.38 -7.69 -23.46
CA LEU A 405 -13.17 -9.12 -23.24
C LEU A 405 -11.77 -9.41 -22.67
N PRO A 406 -11.62 -10.43 -21.79
CA PRO A 406 -10.33 -10.86 -21.28
C PRO A 406 -9.31 -11.10 -22.41
N ASN A 407 -8.08 -10.70 -22.15
CA ASN A 407 -6.98 -10.94 -23.05
C ASN A 407 -6.40 -12.35 -22.80
N ASN A 408 -6.51 -13.22 -23.80
CA ASN A 408 -6.07 -14.63 -23.69
C ASN A 408 -4.59 -14.79 -23.32
N PHE A 409 -3.72 -13.89 -23.80
CA PHE A 409 -2.30 -13.92 -23.48
C PHE A 409 -2.05 -13.60 -22.00
N LEU A 410 -2.69 -12.54 -21.48
CA LEU A 410 -2.61 -12.22 -20.05
C LEU A 410 -3.23 -13.30 -19.16
N SER A 411 -4.28 -13.99 -19.61
CA SER A 411 -4.90 -15.08 -18.84
C SER A 411 -3.92 -16.21 -18.51
N LYS A 412 -2.93 -16.47 -19.37
CA LYS A 412 -1.86 -17.45 -19.09
C LYS A 412 -0.90 -16.99 -17.98
N LEU A 413 -0.80 -15.69 -17.76
CA LEU A 413 0.09 -15.09 -16.76
C LEU A 413 -0.62 -14.78 -15.44
N GLU A 414 -1.95 -14.89 -15.35
CA GLU A 414 -2.74 -14.47 -14.18
C GLU A 414 -2.31 -15.16 -12.87
N VAL A 415 -2.01 -16.45 -12.91
CA VAL A 415 -1.52 -17.19 -11.73
C VAL A 415 -0.17 -16.64 -11.27
N ASN A 416 0.75 -16.41 -12.21
CA ASN A 416 2.06 -15.86 -11.92
C ASN A 416 1.96 -14.43 -11.39
N LEU A 417 1.16 -13.58 -12.03
CA LEU A 417 0.87 -12.21 -11.59
C LEU A 417 0.26 -12.16 -10.19
N THR A 418 -0.71 -13.03 -9.90
CA THR A 418 -1.34 -13.13 -8.58
C THR A 418 -0.32 -13.48 -7.51
N SER A 419 0.65 -14.36 -7.82
CA SER A 419 1.74 -14.68 -6.90
C SER A 419 2.69 -13.51 -6.63
N MET A 420 2.69 -12.48 -7.47
CA MET A 420 3.58 -11.31 -7.40
C MET A 420 2.99 -10.11 -6.64
N ILE A 421 1.68 -10.06 -6.38
CA ILE A 421 0.97 -8.95 -5.69
C ILE A 421 1.66 -8.56 -4.37
N ASP A 422 2.22 -9.53 -3.64
CA ASP A 422 2.86 -9.30 -2.35
C ASP A 422 4.39 -9.41 -2.36
N GLN A 423 4.99 -9.64 -3.53
CA GLN A 423 6.37 -10.10 -3.73
C GLN A 423 7.12 -9.25 -4.77
N LYS A 424 7.27 -7.94 -4.50
CA LYS A 424 8.05 -7.02 -5.33
C LYS A 424 9.52 -7.49 -5.46
N GLY A 425 10.08 -7.41 -6.66
CA GLY A 425 11.45 -7.89 -6.94
C GLY A 425 11.55 -9.38 -7.19
N LYS A 426 10.42 -10.11 -7.27
CA LYS A 426 10.40 -11.52 -7.63
C LYS A 426 10.39 -11.72 -9.14
N SER A 427 11.15 -12.72 -9.57
CA SER A 427 11.10 -13.31 -10.90
C SER A 427 10.41 -14.67 -10.81
N VAL A 428 9.51 -14.96 -11.74
CA VAL A 428 8.84 -16.26 -11.86
C VAL A 428 9.11 -16.80 -13.26
N VAL A 429 9.60 -18.03 -13.33
CA VAL A 429 9.76 -18.73 -14.61
C VAL A 429 8.36 -19.02 -15.15
N SER A 430 8.05 -18.46 -16.32
CA SER A 430 6.73 -18.62 -16.97
C SER A 430 6.71 -19.77 -17.99
N GLY A 431 7.83 -20.49 -18.14
CA GLY A 431 7.97 -21.55 -19.14
C GLY A 431 8.02 -21.00 -20.56
N ILE A 432 7.56 -21.80 -21.52
CA ILE A 432 7.55 -21.45 -22.94
C ILE A 432 6.39 -20.48 -23.21
N ILE A 433 6.71 -19.28 -23.68
CA ILE A 433 5.74 -18.25 -24.07
C ILE A 433 5.94 -17.89 -25.54
N ASP A 434 4.87 -17.99 -26.34
CA ASP A 434 4.88 -17.56 -27.75
C ASP A 434 4.53 -16.07 -27.88
N PRO A 435 5.48 -15.21 -28.30
CA PRO A 435 5.19 -13.79 -28.49
C PRO A 435 4.23 -13.50 -29.65
N LYS A 436 3.94 -14.47 -30.53
CA LYS A 436 2.91 -14.32 -31.59
C LYS A 436 1.51 -14.11 -31.02
N GLU A 437 1.25 -14.60 -29.81
CA GLU A 437 -0.03 -14.44 -29.11
C GLU A 437 -0.32 -12.99 -28.74
N ILE A 438 0.71 -12.14 -28.66
CA ILE A 438 0.54 -10.69 -28.52
C ILE A 438 0.10 -10.13 -29.88
N GLU A 439 -1.22 -10.08 -30.05
CA GLU A 439 -1.80 -9.75 -31.33
C GLU A 439 -1.71 -8.24 -31.67
N MET A 440 -1.16 -7.92 -32.83
CA MET A 440 -1.11 -6.54 -33.36
C MET A 440 -1.57 -6.49 -34.82
N SER A 441 -1.87 -5.28 -35.31
CA SER A 441 -1.98 -5.02 -36.74
C SER A 441 -0.61 -5.02 -37.44
N ARG A 442 -0.44 -5.86 -38.47
CA ARG A 442 0.81 -5.93 -39.27
C ARG A 442 0.85 -4.98 -40.48
N ARG A 443 -0.28 -4.39 -40.86
CA ARG A 443 -0.42 -3.50 -42.04
C ARG A 443 -0.80 -2.07 -41.69
N ARG A 444 -1.31 -1.84 -40.49
CA ARG A 444 -1.79 -0.53 -40.03
C ARG A 444 -1.18 -0.25 -38.66
N TYR A 445 -0.12 0.54 -38.64
CA TYR A 445 0.56 1.00 -37.44
C TYR A 445 1.11 2.40 -37.71
N TYR A 446 1.35 3.15 -36.65
CA TYR A 446 2.13 4.39 -36.71
C TYR A 446 3.60 4.05 -36.55
N ARG A 447 4.48 4.83 -37.17
CA ARG A 447 5.93 4.70 -37.02
C ARG A 447 6.53 6.06 -36.73
N TYR A 448 7.44 6.15 -35.77
CA TYR A 448 8.23 7.35 -35.52
C TYR A 448 9.57 6.99 -34.84
N VAL A 449 10.53 7.91 -34.86
CA VAL A 449 11.78 7.80 -34.08
C VAL A 449 11.65 8.68 -32.85
N GLY A 450 11.92 8.12 -31.67
CA GLY A 450 11.76 8.78 -30.39
C GLY A 450 12.80 8.31 -29.37
N SER A 451 12.41 8.26 -28.10
CA SER A 451 13.27 7.87 -26.99
C SER A 451 12.74 6.64 -26.25
N LEU A 452 13.49 6.17 -25.25
CA LEU A 452 12.93 5.37 -24.17
C LEU A 452 11.93 6.22 -23.38
N THR A 453 10.84 5.60 -22.90
CA THR A 453 9.80 6.25 -22.05
C THR A 453 10.17 6.28 -20.56
N VAL A 454 11.41 5.91 -20.24
CA VAL A 454 11.96 5.77 -18.89
C VAL A 454 13.40 6.28 -18.90
N PRO A 455 13.94 6.80 -17.76
CA PRO A 455 15.33 7.21 -17.71
C PRO A 455 16.29 6.10 -18.15
N PRO A 456 17.35 6.41 -18.92
CA PRO A 456 17.90 7.75 -19.21
C PRO A 456 17.26 8.52 -20.39
N CYS A 457 16.09 8.10 -20.89
CA CYS A 457 15.39 8.74 -22.01
C CYS A 457 16.24 8.86 -23.30
N THR A 458 17.10 7.86 -23.54
CA THR A 458 17.96 7.79 -24.73
C THR A 458 17.13 7.83 -26.00
N GLU A 459 17.52 8.70 -26.93
CA GLU A 459 16.87 8.90 -28.24
C GLU A 459 17.38 7.92 -29.31
N GLY A 460 16.68 7.85 -30.44
CA GLY A 460 17.00 6.94 -31.55
C GLY A 460 16.21 5.63 -31.53
N VAL A 461 15.15 5.55 -30.72
CA VAL A 461 14.28 4.38 -30.62
C VAL A 461 13.27 4.38 -31.75
N VAL A 462 13.21 3.30 -32.54
CA VAL A 462 12.20 3.15 -33.59
C VAL A 462 10.90 2.60 -33.00
N TRP A 463 9.88 3.42 -32.92
CA TRP A 463 8.56 3.06 -32.39
C TRP A 463 7.60 2.62 -33.49
N MET A 464 6.84 1.56 -33.23
CA MET A 464 5.72 1.12 -34.07
C MET A 464 4.47 0.89 -33.22
N ILE A 465 3.48 1.77 -33.35
CA ILE A 465 2.27 1.75 -32.52
C ILE A 465 1.12 1.12 -33.30
N SER A 466 0.57 0.01 -32.82
CA SER A 466 -0.49 -0.70 -33.55
C SER A 466 -1.77 0.13 -33.65
N ARG A 467 -2.34 0.26 -34.85
CA ARG A 467 -3.67 0.90 -35.01
C ARG A 467 -4.84 0.02 -34.59
N LYS A 468 -4.62 -1.30 -34.45
CA LYS A 468 -5.66 -2.21 -33.99
C LYS A 468 -5.64 -2.26 -32.47
N ILE A 469 -6.60 -1.57 -31.87
CA ILE A 469 -6.81 -1.57 -30.43
C ILE A 469 -7.31 -2.95 -30.01
N ARG A 470 -6.73 -3.48 -28.94
CA ARG A 470 -7.08 -4.79 -28.36
C ARG A 470 -7.95 -4.63 -27.13
N THR A 471 -8.44 -5.74 -26.60
CA THR A 471 -9.24 -5.76 -25.38
C THR A 471 -8.49 -6.47 -24.27
N VAL A 472 -8.72 -6.00 -23.05
CA VAL A 472 -8.25 -6.58 -21.79
C VAL A 472 -9.40 -6.49 -20.78
N SER A 473 -9.54 -7.44 -19.85
CA SER A 473 -10.61 -7.30 -18.84
C SER A 473 -10.24 -6.27 -17.77
N LYS A 474 -11.25 -5.71 -17.10
CA LYS A 474 -11.06 -4.81 -15.95
C LYS A 474 -10.25 -5.50 -14.84
N ASP A 475 -10.51 -6.79 -14.59
CA ASP A 475 -9.80 -7.57 -13.57
C ASP A 475 -8.33 -7.80 -13.93
N GLN A 476 -8.00 -7.99 -15.21
CA GLN A 476 -6.61 -8.12 -15.66
C GLN A 476 -5.81 -6.82 -15.50
N VAL A 477 -6.41 -5.67 -15.83
CA VAL A 477 -5.79 -4.35 -15.58
C VAL A 477 -5.59 -4.13 -14.09
N LYS A 478 -6.59 -4.46 -13.27
CA LYS A 478 -6.50 -4.40 -11.81
C LYS A 478 -5.39 -5.31 -11.27
N LEU A 479 -5.27 -6.53 -11.79
CA LEU A 479 -4.24 -7.47 -11.38
C LEU A 479 -2.83 -6.94 -11.65
N LEU A 480 -2.60 -6.35 -12.83
CA LEU A 480 -1.33 -5.69 -13.16
C LEU A 480 -1.04 -4.51 -12.21
N ARG A 481 -2.04 -3.68 -11.92
CA ARG A 481 -1.91 -2.57 -10.96
C ARG A 481 -1.58 -3.05 -9.55
N GLU A 482 -2.28 -4.07 -9.05
CA GLU A 482 -2.04 -4.63 -7.72
C GLU A 482 -0.68 -5.35 -7.63
N ALA A 483 -0.16 -5.85 -8.74
CA ALA A 483 1.20 -6.42 -8.78
C ALA A 483 2.28 -5.34 -8.65
N VAL A 484 2.08 -4.15 -9.20
CA VAL A 484 3.08 -3.06 -9.23
C VAL A 484 2.93 -2.10 -8.05
N HIS A 485 1.71 -1.65 -7.77
CA HIS A 485 1.38 -0.71 -6.71
C HIS A 485 1.09 -1.46 -5.41
N ASP A 486 1.71 -1.02 -4.31
CA ASP A 486 1.26 -1.51 -3.00
C ASP A 486 -0.18 -1.02 -2.81
N ASP A 487 -1.08 -1.87 -2.32
CA ASP A 487 -2.40 -1.44 -1.87
C ASP A 487 -2.26 -0.56 -0.62
N GLU A 488 -1.85 0.69 -0.84
CA GLU A 488 -1.75 1.78 0.13
C GLU A 488 -3.14 2.36 0.46
N ARG A 489 -4.24 1.77 -0.04
CA ARG A 489 -5.60 2.28 0.20
C ARG A 489 -5.93 2.17 1.68
N GLU A 490 -6.21 3.28 2.34
CA GLU A 490 -6.62 3.26 3.75
C GLU A 490 -8.10 2.82 3.91
N PHE A 491 -8.96 3.11 2.92
CA PHE A 491 -10.37 2.70 2.88
C PHE A 491 -10.89 2.50 1.44
N ASP A 492 -12.05 1.86 1.27
CA ASP A 492 -12.78 1.79 -0.01
C ASP A 492 -14.31 1.83 0.16
N TYR A 493 -15.07 1.80 -0.95
CA TYR A 493 -16.55 1.80 -0.96
C TYR A 493 -17.17 0.42 -1.27
N VAL A 494 -16.36 -0.64 -1.32
CA VAL A 494 -16.82 -1.98 -1.69
C VAL A 494 -17.31 -2.71 -0.44
N LYS A 495 -18.63 -2.95 -0.35
CA LYS A 495 -19.26 -3.56 0.84
C LYS A 495 -18.62 -4.88 1.30
N SER A 496 -18.23 -5.74 0.37
CA SER A 496 -17.61 -7.04 0.68
C SER A 496 -16.13 -6.96 1.07
N SER A 497 -15.47 -5.82 0.88
CA SER A 497 -14.03 -5.71 1.12
C SER A 497 -13.70 -5.68 2.62
N GLY A 498 -12.42 -5.90 2.95
CA GLY A 498 -11.89 -5.67 4.29
C GLY A 498 -11.88 -4.20 4.71
N LYS A 499 -11.98 -3.27 3.75
CA LYS A 499 -11.80 -1.82 3.90
C LYS A 499 -13.07 -1.00 3.58
N GLY A 500 -14.21 -1.67 3.39
CA GLY A 500 -15.46 -1.06 2.97
C GLY A 500 -16.20 -0.26 4.04
N PRO A 501 -17.29 0.45 3.69
CA PRO A 501 -17.94 1.43 4.56
C PRO A 501 -18.44 0.89 5.91
N GLU A 502 -18.90 -0.37 5.94
CA GLU A 502 -19.36 -1.04 7.17
C GLU A 502 -18.21 -1.32 8.16
N LYS A 503 -16.96 -1.28 7.69
CA LYS A 503 -15.76 -1.58 8.47
C LYS A 503 -14.91 -0.35 8.76
N TRP A 504 -15.16 0.81 8.17
CA TRP A 504 -14.35 2.03 8.34
C TRP A 504 -14.01 2.34 9.81
N GLY A 505 -15.00 2.27 10.71
CA GLY A 505 -14.78 2.54 12.14
C GLY A 505 -13.96 1.48 12.90
N LYS A 506 -13.60 0.38 12.24
CA LYS A 506 -12.71 -0.67 12.74
C LYS A 506 -11.31 -0.61 12.11
N LEU A 507 -11.11 0.22 11.07
CA LEU A 507 -9.81 0.30 10.36
C LEU A 507 -8.79 1.11 11.16
N HIS A 508 -9.24 2.20 11.79
CA HIS A 508 -8.43 3.12 12.57
C HIS A 508 -9.19 3.59 13.82
N LYS A 509 -8.48 3.83 14.93
CA LYS A 509 -9.09 4.29 16.19
C LYS A 509 -9.73 5.67 16.02
N GLU A 510 -9.07 6.53 15.25
CA GLU A 510 -9.50 7.88 14.88
C GLU A 510 -10.80 7.87 14.07
N TRP A 511 -11.12 6.75 13.41
CA TRP A 511 -12.30 6.60 12.56
C TRP A 511 -13.47 5.95 13.29
N SER A 512 -13.35 5.68 14.59
CA SER A 512 -14.39 5.01 15.38
C SER A 512 -15.75 5.73 15.35
N ALA A 513 -15.79 7.04 15.05
CA ALA A 513 -17.04 7.74 14.79
C ALA A 513 -17.81 7.13 13.61
N CYS A 514 -17.13 6.56 12.60
CA CYS A 514 -17.74 5.92 11.44
C CYS A 514 -18.73 4.80 11.79
N ASN A 515 -18.57 4.11 12.93
CA ASN A 515 -19.50 3.05 13.38
C ASN A 515 -20.10 3.28 14.78
N LYS A 516 -19.51 4.11 15.64
CA LYS A 516 -20.03 4.42 16.98
C LYS A 516 -20.84 5.72 17.04
N GLY A 517 -20.72 6.57 16.03
CA GLY A 517 -21.42 7.84 15.96
C GLY A 517 -22.93 7.67 15.77
N ASN A 518 -23.73 8.49 16.46
CA ASN A 518 -25.20 8.53 16.35
C ASN A 518 -25.71 9.69 15.49
N MET A 519 -24.80 10.56 15.04
CA MET A 519 -25.05 11.70 14.15
C MET A 519 -24.41 11.51 12.77
N GLN A 520 -24.29 10.27 12.29
CA GLN A 520 -23.69 9.98 11.00
C GLN A 520 -24.53 10.40 9.79
N SER A 521 -23.85 10.76 8.70
CA SER A 521 -24.39 11.09 7.38
C SER A 521 -23.86 10.09 6.33
N PRO A 522 -24.57 9.87 5.20
CA PRO A 522 -25.82 10.50 4.76
C PRO A 522 -27.08 9.89 5.40
N ILE A 523 -28.21 10.59 5.33
CA ILE A 523 -29.53 10.11 5.79
C ILE A 523 -30.61 10.27 4.71
N ASP A 524 -31.77 9.63 4.90
CA ASP A 524 -32.97 9.90 4.09
C ASP A 524 -33.68 11.18 4.57
N LEU A 525 -33.99 12.08 3.63
CA LEU A 525 -34.72 13.31 3.88
C LEU A 525 -36.20 13.08 3.56
N SER A 526 -36.89 12.39 4.46
CA SER A 526 -38.31 12.04 4.32
C SER A 526 -39.22 13.22 4.67
N ASN A 527 -40.11 13.59 3.74
CA ASN A 527 -41.12 14.62 3.95
C ASN A 527 -42.05 14.35 5.16
N LYS A 528 -42.18 13.10 5.60
CA LYS A 528 -42.99 12.71 6.77
C LYS A 528 -42.29 12.97 8.12
N ARG A 529 -40.96 13.11 8.09
CA ARG A 529 -40.09 13.23 9.27
C ARG A 529 -39.56 14.64 9.49
N VAL A 530 -39.72 15.52 8.52
CA VAL A 530 -39.18 16.88 8.59
C VAL A 530 -40.14 17.84 9.28
N GLU A 531 -39.56 18.68 10.13
CA GLU A 531 -40.24 19.86 10.65
C GLU A 531 -40.22 20.95 9.58
N VAL A 532 -41.37 21.40 9.11
CA VAL A 532 -41.44 22.50 8.15
C VAL A 532 -41.30 23.83 8.88
N VAL A 533 -40.23 24.55 8.59
CA VAL A 533 -39.96 25.86 9.19
C VAL A 533 -40.21 26.93 8.13
N HIS A 534 -41.25 27.72 8.33
CA HIS A 534 -41.60 28.83 7.45
C HIS A 534 -40.69 30.04 7.74
N LYS A 535 -39.75 30.31 6.83
CA LYS A 535 -38.84 31.46 6.92
C LYS A 535 -38.87 32.25 5.62
N SER A 536 -39.18 33.53 5.72
CA SER A 536 -39.15 34.48 4.60
C SER A 536 -37.72 34.77 4.11
N LYS A 537 -36.72 34.66 5.00
CA LYS A 537 -35.30 34.92 4.70
C LYS A 537 -34.66 33.77 3.92
N LYS A 538 -34.02 34.11 2.80
CA LYS A 538 -33.25 33.21 1.93
C LYS A 538 -31.93 32.82 2.59
N LEU A 539 -31.37 31.66 2.23
CA LEU A 539 -29.98 31.33 2.56
C LEU A 539 -29.04 32.40 1.98
N LEU A 540 -28.29 33.06 2.85
CA LEU A 540 -27.35 34.12 2.49
C LEU A 540 -26.06 33.50 1.97
N ARG A 541 -25.73 33.82 0.72
CA ARG A 541 -24.53 33.38 0.01
C ARG A 541 -23.82 34.59 -0.55
N ASN A 542 -22.54 34.73 -0.24
CA ASN A 542 -21.66 35.78 -0.76
C ASN A 542 -20.42 35.12 -1.37
N TYR A 543 -20.61 34.37 -2.45
CA TYR A 543 -19.51 33.73 -3.18
C TYR A 543 -18.91 34.69 -4.20
N LYS A 544 -17.63 34.48 -4.50
CA LYS A 544 -16.86 35.30 -5.44
C LYS A 544 -15.99 34.40 -6.33
N PRO A 545 -15.74 34.79 -7.59
CA PRO A 545 -14.77 34.12 -8.44
C PRO A 545 -13.38 34.08 -7.78
N CYS A 546 -12.74 32.92 -7.79
CA CYS A 546 -11.42 32.74 -7.20
C CYS A 546 -10.65 31.63 -7.93
N ASN A 547 -9.32 31.69 -7.90
CA ASN A 547 -8.47 30.63 -8.44
C ASN A 547 -8.75 29.31 -7.73
N ALA A 548 -8.80 28.25 -8.53
CA ALA A 548 -9.05 26.91 -8.03
C ALA A 548 -8.25 25.86 -8.79
N ILE A 549 -7.92 24.81 -8.06
CA ILE A 549 -7.35 23.58 -8.56
C ILE A 549 -8.43 22.50 -8.63
N ILE A 550 -8.34 21.65 -9.64
CA ILE A 550 -9.13 20.43 -9.75
C ILE A 550 -8.21 19.28 -9.40
N PHE A 551 -8.59 18.48 -8.42
CA PHE A 551 -7.75 17.45 -7.84
C PHE A 551 -8.46 16.09 -7.87
N ASN A 552 -7.77 15.07 -8.37
CA ASN A 552 -8.22 13.70 -8.26
C ASN A 552 -7.68 13.09 -6.96
N ARG A 553 -8.52 12.98 -5.93
CA ARG A 553 -8.15 12.40 -4.63
C ARG A 553 -8.12 10.87 -4.64
N GLY A 554 -8.22 10.28 -5.82
CA GLY A 554 -8.42 8.86 -6.02
C GLY A 554 -9.86 8.42 -5.77
N HIS A 555 -10.50 8.89 -4.70
CA HIS A 555 -11.86 8.47 -4.32
C HIS A 555 -12.98 9.42 -4.75
N ASP A 556 -12.64 10.64 -5.15
CA ASP A 556 -13.53 11.62 -5.78
C ASP A 556 -12.73 12.69 -6.54
N ILE A 557 -13.45 13.56 -7.24
CA ILE A 557 -12.90 14.75 -7.88
C ILE A 557 -13.25 15.96 -7.03
N GLU A 558 -12.23 16.67 -6.57
CA GLU A 558 -12.34 17.89 -5.78
C GLU A 558 -12.06 19.13 -6.64
N VAL A 559 -12.84 20.19 -6.45
CA VAL A 559 -12.45 21.57 -6.76
C VAL A 559 -12.05 22.24 -5.46
N SER A 560 -10.81 22.69 -5.36
CA SER A 560 -10.27 23.38 -4.18
C SER A 560 -9.94 24.82 -4.54
N TRP A 561 -10.54 25.78 -3.83
CA TRP A 561 -10.27 27.21 -4.05
C TRP A 561 -9.07 27.65 -3.23
N GLU A 562 -8.06 28.22 -3.89
CA GLU A 562 -6.78 28.60 -3.28
C GLU A 562 -6.89 29.90 -2.47
N GLY A 563 -7.85 30.75 -2.82
CA GLY A 563 -8.09 32.03 -2.16
C GLY A 563 -9.50 32.16 -1.55
N ASN A 564 -9.96 33.40 -1.42
CA ASN A 564 -11.27 33.71 -0.86
C ASN A 564 -12.39 33.54 -1.91
N ALA A 565 -12.95 32.34 -2.01
CA ALA A 565 -14.13 32.04 -2.84
C ALA A 565 -15.46 32.58 -2.26
N GLY A 566 -15.39 33.33 -1.15
CA GLY A 566 -16.54 33.84 -0.42
C GLY A 566 -17.10 32.86 0.60
N SER A 567 -18.34 33.10 1.03
CA SER A 567 -18.91 32.43 2.21
C SER A 567 -20.42 32.25 2.17
N ILE A 568 -20.91 31.46 3.12
CA ILE A 568 -22.32 31.40 3.51
C ILE A 568 -22.49 31.86 4.95
N GLU A 569 -23.68 32.35 5.27
CA GLU A 569 -24.05 32.67 6.65
C GLU A 569 -25.16 31.73 7.12
N ILE A 570 -24.93 31.06 8.24
CA ILE A 570 -25.88 30.17 8.88
C ILE A 570 -26.00 30.59 10.34
N ASN A 571 -27.20 31.02 10.75
CA ASN A 571 -27.52 31.45 12.11
C ASN A 571 -26.54 32.50 12.67
N GLY A 572 -26.14 33.49 11.84
CA GLY A 572 -25.19 34.55 12.23
C GLY A 572 -23.72 34.15 12.18
N THR A 573 -23.38 32.87 11.95
CA THR A 573 -21.99 32.42 11.76
C THR A 573 -21.63 32.37 10.29
N ILE A 574 -20.48 32.96 9.94
CA ILE A 574 -19.94 32.98 8.58
C ILE A 574 -19.03 31.76 8.36
N TYR A 575 -19.35 30.98 7.32
CA TYR A 575 -18.57 29.83 6.87
C TYR A 575 -17.97 30.08 5.49
N ALA A 576 -16.64 30.17 5.42
CA ALA A 576 -15.90 30.39 4.18
C ALA A 576 -15.88 29.10 3.34
N LEU A 577 -16.16 29.20 2.03
CA LEU A 577 -16.10 28.08 1.09
C LEU A 577 -14.64 27.66 0.90
N LYS A 578 -14.39 26.34 0.94
CA LYS A 578 -13.04 25.78 0.77
C LYS A 578 -12.94 24.84 -0.43
N GLN A 579 -13.87 23.90 -0.52
CA GLN A 579 -13.81 22.88 -1.57
C GLN A 579 -15.20 22.43 -1.99
N ALA A 580 -15.29 21.77 -3.15
CA ALA A 580 -16.47 21.05 -3.57
C ALA A 580 -16.09 19.72 -4.23
N HIS A 581 -16.84 18.65 -3.98
CA HIS A 581 -16.58 17.33 -4.55
C HIS A 581 -17.88 16.59 -4.89
N TRP A 582 -17.79 15.57 -5.73
CA TRP A 582 -18.95 14.83 -6.23
C TRP A 582 -18.97 13.37 -5.80
N HIS A 583 -20.18 12.90 -5.48
CA HIS A 583 -20.49 11.50 -5.24
C HIS A 583 -21.46 10.97 -6.30
N SER A 584 -21.19 9.77 -6.84
CA SER A 584 -22.10 9.04 -7.73
C SER A 584 -22.29 7.59 -7.27
N PRO A 585 -23.52 7.12 -7.01
CA PRO A 585 -24.79 7.87 -6.98
C PRO A 585 -24.82 8.94 -5.86
N SER A 586 -25.94 9.66 -5.71
CA SER A 586 -26.10 10.55 -4.54
C SER A 586 -25.96 9.76 -3.25
N GLU A 587 -25.41 10.38 -2.21
CA GLU A 587 -25.29 9.82 -0.88
C GLU A 587 -26.62 9.93 -0.13
N HIS A 588 -27.19 11.14 -0.11
CA HIS A 588 -28.51 11.42 0.44
C HIS A 588 -29.62 10.89 -0.47
N THR A 589 -30.76 10.63 0.15
CA THR A 589 -32.02 10.33 -0.53
C THR A 589 -33.10 11.32 -0.09
N ILE A 590 -34.13 11.50 -0.92
CA ILE A 590 -35.35 12.24 -0.55
C ILE A 590 -36.52 11.27 -0.70
N ASN A 591 -37.23 10.98 0.38
CA ASN A 591 -38.29 9.96 0.42
C ASN A 591 -37.82 8.63 -0.17
N ASN A 592 -36.66 8.14 0.29
CA ASN A 592 -35.97 6.94 -0.18
C ASN A 592 -35.55 6.94 -1.66
N LYS A 593 -35.73 8.05 -2.37
CA LYS A 593 -35.26 8.17 -3.76
C LYS A 593 -33.79 8.58 -3.79
N ARG A 594 -32.96 7.71 -4.34
CA ARG A 594 -31.55 7.99 -4.67
C ARG A 594 -31.44 8.66 -6.04
N TYR A 595 -30.54 9.62 -6.16
CA TYR A 595 -30.28 10.38 -7.37
C TYR A 595 -28.94 9.97 -8.01
N SER A 596 -28.69 10.44 -9.22
CA SER A 596 -27.57 9.96 -10.04
C SER A 596 -26.21 10.56 -9.65
N LEU A 597 -26.23 11.73 -9.04
CA LEU A 597 -25.05 12.46 -8.58
C LEU A 597 -25.43 13.38 -7.41
N GLU A 598 -24.47 13.64 -6.54
CA GLU A 598 -24.56 14.66 -5.49
C GLU A 598 -23.27 15.47 -5.44
N LEU A 599 -23.40 16.79 -5.29
CA LEU A 599 -22.29 17.71 -5.06
C LEU A 599 -22.31 18.15 -3.61
N HIS A 600 -21.16 18.09 -2.95
CA HIS A 600 -20.93 18.64 -1.62
C HIS A 600 -20.04 19.86 -1.72
N MET A 601 -20.48 21.00 -1.21
CA MET A 601 -19.66 22.21 -1.05
C MET A 601 -19.32 22.37 0.43
N VAL A 602 -18.05 22.25 0.78
CA VAL A 602 -17.56 22.25 2.16
C VAL A 602 -17.08 23.64 2.55
N HIS A 603 -17.58 24.11 3.69
CA HIS A 603 -17.26 25.41 4.25
C HIS A 603 -16.71 25.24 5.66
N ARG A 604 -15.84 26.17 6.07
CA ARG A 604 -15.27 26.21 7.42
C ARG A 604 -15.65 27.50 8.11
N SER A 605 -16.03 27.41 9.39
CA SER A 605 -16.32 28.57 10.22
C SER A 605 -15.12 29.51 10.24
N THR A 606 -15.40 30.81 10.08
CA THR A 606 -14.40 31.88 10.30
C THR A 606 -14.24 32.21 11.78
N ASN A 607 -15.18 31.79 12.62
CA ASN A 607 -15.12 31.92 14.07
C ASN A 607 -14.59 30.61 14.70
N PRO A 608 -13.39 30.62 15.30
CA PRO A 608 -12.80 29.44 15.94
C PRO A 608 -13.62 28.90 17.13
N SER A 609 -14.41 29.76 17.78
CA SER A 609 -15.26 29.40 18.92
C SER A 609 -16.63 28.83 18.51
N SER A 610 -16.90 28.69 17.21
CA SER A 610 -18.16 28.10 16.75
C SER A 610 -18.28 26.65 17.20
N LYS A 611 -19.43 26.29 17.78
CA LYS A 611 -19.79 24.91 18.15
C LYS A 611 -19.72 23.96 16.96
N HIS A 612 -20.03 24.45 15.76
CA HIS A 612 -19.95 23.72 14.51
C HIS A 612 -18.90 24.35 13.62
N GLN A 613 -17.82 23.62 13.36
CA GLN A 613 -16.68 24.12 12.58
C GLN A 613 -16.88 23.96 11.06
N ILE A 614 -17.73 23.02 10.65
CA ILE A 614 -17.92 22.64 9.24
C ILE A 614 -19.40 22.77 8.87
N ALA A 615 -19.66 23.39 7.71
CA ALA A 615 -20.97 23.39 7.08
C ALA A 615 -20.86 22.89 5.64
N VAL A 616 -21.76 21.99 5.24
CA VAL A 616 -21.77 21.40 3.90
C VAL A 616 -23.10 21.71 3.21
N ILE A 617 -23.01 22.22 1.98
CA ILE A 617 -24.16 22.37 1.10
C ILE A 617 -24.20 21.21 0.12
N GLY A 618 -25.33 20.49 0.09
CA GLY A 618 -25.57 19.39 -0.85
C GLY A 618 -26.50 19.79 -2.00
N VAL A 619 -26.14 19.39 -3.22
CA VAL A 619 -26.99 19.53 -4.42
C VAL A 619 -27.17 18.17 -5.08
N LEU A 620 -28.42 17.73 -5.22
CA LEU A 620 -28.78 16.46 -5.85
C LEU A 620 -29.05 16.63 -7.35
N TYR A 621 -28.64 15.67 -8.17
CA TYR A 621 -28.84 15.70 -9.62
C TYR A 621 -29.50 14.41 -10.15
N LYS A 622 -30.51 14.58 -11.00
CA LYS A 622 -31.07 13.50 -11.83
C LYS A 622 -30.49 13.56 -13.24
N ILE A 623 -30.50 12.44 -13.95
CA ILE A 623 -30.14 12.43 -15.38
C ILE A 623 -31.07 13.38 -16.15
N GLY A 624 -30.48 14.21 -17.00
CA GLY A 624 -31.19 15.18 -17.84
C GLY A 624 -30.20 16.02 -18.66
N LYS A 625 -30.50 17.31 -18.86
CA LYS A 625 -29.62 18.24 -19.57
C LYS A 625 -28.24 18.32 -18.88
N PRO A 626 -27.13 18.43 -19.66
CA PRO A 626 -25.79 18.63 -19.12
C PRO A 626 -25.75 19.79 -18.11
N ASN A 627 -25.02 19.59 -17.03
CA ASN A 627 -24.77 20.61 -16.04
C ASN A 627 -23.71 21.60 -16.58
N PRO A 628 -23.99 22.91 -16.71
CA PRO A 628 -23.05 23.85 -17.29
C PRO A 628 -21.72 23.98 -16.54
N PHE A 629 -21.77 23.89 -15.21
CA PHE A 629 -20.57 23.97 -14.37
C PHE A 629 -19.63 22.79 -14.64
N LEU A 630 -20.15 21.55 -14.64
CA LEU A 630 -19.36 20.37 -15.02
C LEU A 630 -18.89 20.40 -16.48
N SER A 631 -19.61 21.05 -17.40
CA SER A 631 -19.14 21.22 -18.77
C SER A 631 -17.86 22.05 -18.86
N LYS A 632 -17.71 23.08 -18.01
CA LYS A 632 -16.48 23.89 -17.94
C LYS A 632 -15.30 23.08 -17.43
N LEU A 633 -15.54 22.27 -16.40
CA LEU A 633 -14.51 21.42 -15.79
C LEU A 633 -14.16 20.21 -16.66
N GLY A 634 -14.99 19.87 -17.64
CA GLY A 634 -14.91 18.61 -18.39
C GLY A 634 -13.53 18.31 -18.96
N ARG A 635 -12.85 19.29 -19.59
CA ARG A 635 -11.50 19.08 -20.15
C ARG A 635 -10.46 18.72 -19.08
N ASN A 636 -10.49 19.40 -17.94
CA ASN A 636 -9.59 19.13 -16.82
C ASN A 636 -9.90 17.79 -16.17
N ILE A 637 -11.19 17.44 -16.01
CA ILE A 637 -11.56 16.14 -15.45
C ILE A 637 -11.12 15.03 -16.40
N THR A 638 -11.31 15.19 -17.71
CA THR A 638 -10.83 14.23 -18.72
C THR A 638 -9.30 14.05 -18.66
N SER A 639 -8.52 15.10 -18.44
CA SER A 639 -7.07 14.98 -18.31
C SER A 639 -6.61 14.34 -17.00
N LEU A 640 -7.50 14.26 -16.00
CA LEU A 640 -7.31 13.54 -14.74
C LEU A 640 -7.77 12.07 -14.81
N VAL A 641 -8.50 11.68 -15.86
CA VAL A 641 -8.90 10.28 -16.08
C VAL A 641 -7.65 9.42 -16.20
N LYS A 642 -7.47 8.52 -15.23
CA LYS A 642 -6.35 7.57 -15.08
C LYS A 642 -5.03 8.16 -14.57
N ARG A 643 -5.04 9.34 -13.96
CA ARG A 643 -3.87 9.94 -13.29
C ARG A 643 -4.20 10.20 -11.81
N GLU A 644 -3.63 9.36 -10.93
CA GLU A 644 -3.88 9.38 -9.48
C GLU A 644 -3.17 10.58 -8.84
N ASN A 645 -3.76 11.20 -7.81
CA ASN A 645 -3.15 12.28 -7.00
C ASN A 645 -2.58 13.46 -7.82
N GLU A 646 -3.06 13.68 -9.03
CA GLU A 646 -2.70 14.85 -9.84
C GLU A 646 -3.70 15.98 -9.64
N HIS A 647 -3.19 17.21 -9.58
CA HIS A 647 -3.98 18.44 -9.61
C HIS A 647 -3.78 19.19 -10.92
N ARG A 648 -4.80 19.92 -11.34
CA ARG A 648 -4.74 20.84 -12.49
C ARG A 648 -5.23 22.21 -12.06
N HIS A 649 -4.41 23.23 -12.26
CA HIS A 649 -4.88 24.60 -12.20
C HIS A 649 -5.92 24.80 -13.31
N HIS A 650 -7.13 25.22 -12.94
CA HIS A 650 -8.18 25.58 -13.89
C HIS A 650 -8.27 27.10 -14.08
N GLY A 651 -7.56 27.87 -13.25
CA GLY A 651 -7.69 29.32 -13.16
C GLY A 651 -8.90 29.71 -12.30
N VAL A 652 -9.58 30.79 -12.68
CA VAL A 652 -10.70 31.35 -11.90
C VAL A 652 -11.96 30.51 -12.08
N ILE A 653 -12.48 29.97 -10.98
CA ILE A 653 -13.79 29.29 -10.91
C ILE A 653 -14.74 30.12 -10.05
N ASP A 654 -15.90 30.50 -10.59
CA ASP A 654 -16.96 31.16 -9.83
C ASP A 654 -17.93 30.14 -9.17
N PRO A 655 -17.96 30.03 -7.83
CA PRO A 655 -18.88 29.13 -7.14
C PRO A 655 -20.35 29.55 -7.26
N GLN A 656 -20.65 30.77 -7.72
CA GLN A 656 -22.03 31.20 -7.96
C GLN A 656 -22.73 30.41 -9.07
N GLU A 657 -21.95 29.87 -10.01
CA GLU A 657 -22.45 29.01 -11.10
C GLU A 657 -23.03 27.68 -10.59
N ILE A 658 -22.72 27.30 -9.34
CA ILE A 658 -23.34 26.16 -8.67
C ILE A 658 -24.74 26.56 -8.20
N HIS A 659 -25.72 26.22 -9.05
CA HIS A 659 -27.12 26.56 -8.85
C HIS A 659 -27.82 25.68 -7.79
N MET A 660 -28.11 26.25 -6.62
CA MET A 660 -28.91 25.62 -5.55
C MET A 660 -30.22 26.38 -5.27
N SER A 661 -31.14 25.75 -4.54
CA SER A 661 -32.32 26.45 -3.99
C SER A 661 -31.93 27.30 -2.77
N ARG A 662 -32.23 28.61 -2.79
CA ARG A 662 -32.00 29.52 -1.64
C ARG A 662 -33.21 29.63 -0.69
N ARG A 663 -34.37 29.11 -1.11
CA ARG A 663 -35.67 29.26 -0.41
C ARG A 663 -36.21 27.95 0.15
N ARG A 664 -35.87 26.82 -0.47
CA ARG A 664 -36.33 25.49 -0.08
C ARG A 664 -35.16 24.54 0.07
N TYR A 665 -34.81 24.19 1.30
CA TYR A 665 -33.68 23.31 1.61
C TYR A 665 -33.92 22.58 2.93
N TYR A 666 -33.32 21.40 3.05
CA TYR A 666 -33.28 20.67 4.31
C TYR A 666 -32.08 21.12 5.12
N ASN A 667 -32.22 21.16 6.45
CA ASN A 667 -31.15 21.47 7.37
C ASN A 667 -31.12 20.43 8.50
N TYR A 668 -29.94 19.88 8.81
CA TYR A 668 -29.77 18.94 9.91
C TYR A 668 -28.30 18.89 10.37
N ILE A 669 -28.05 18.36 11.58
CA ILE A 669 -26.69 18.09 12.07
C ILE A 669 -26.31 16.64 11.79
N GLY A 670 -25.15 16.49 11.15
CA GLY A 670 -24.64 15.22 10.67
C GLY A 670 -23.14 15.04 10.87
N SER A 671 -22.54 14.26 9.99
CA SER A 671 -21.09 13.98 9.97
C SER A 671 -20.48 14.24 8.60
N LEU A 672 -19.16 14.13 8.50
CA LEU A 672 -18.49 13.84 7.24
C LEU A 672 -18.93 12.46 6.71
N THR A 673 -19.02 12.30 5.40
CA THR A 673 -19.47 11.06 4.73
C THR A 673 -18.31 10.16 4.31
N VAL A 674 -17.07 10.53 4.65
CA VAL A 674 -15.84 9.74 4.51
C VAL A 674 -15.09 9.71 5.85
N PRO A 675 -14.19 8.74 6.10
CA PRO A 675 -13.38 8.74 7.30
C PRO A 675 -12.61 10.05 7.48
N PRO A 676 -12.46 10.56 8.72
CA PRO A 676 -12.77 9.94 10.02
C PRO A 676 -14.25 9.98 10.44
N CYS A 677 -15.16 10.42 9.56
CA CYS A 677 -16.60 10.53 9.82
C CYS A 677 -16.97 11.39 11.03
N THR A 678 -16.23 12.49 11.25
CA THR A 678 -16.44 13.43 12.36
C THR A 678 -17.86 14.01 12.35
N GLU A 679 -18.54 13.97 13.50
CA GLU A 679 -19.87 14.52 13.72
C GLU A 679 -19.86 16.04 13.97
N GLY A 680 -21.05 16.64 14.05
CA GLY A 680 -21.20 18.08 14.30
C GLY A 680 -21.13 18.93 13.03
N VAL A 681 -21.30 18.32 11.86
CA VAL A 681 -21.36 19.00 10.56
C VAL A 681 -22.76 19.54 10.31
N ILE A 682 -22.89 20.82 9.95
CA ILE A 682 -24.17 21.39 9.52
C ILE A 682 -24.41 21.02 8.06
N TRP A 683 -25.47 20.27 7.77
CA TRP A 683 -25.85 19.88 6.41
C TRP A 683 -27.01 20.71 5.90
N THR A 684 -26.83 21.38 4.76
CA THR A 684 -27.87 22.11 4.03
C THR A 684 -28.10 21.50 2.65
N ILE A 685 -29.18 20.73 2.48
CA ILE A 685 -29.46 20.01 1.22
C ILE A 685 -30.52 20.75 0.40
N SER A 686 -30.18 21.15 -0.83
CA SER A 686 -31.11 21.81 -1.74
C SER A 686 -32.31 20.89 -2.08
N LYS A 687 -33.54 21.31 -1.77
CA LYS A 687 -34.75 20.55 -2.14
C LYS A 687 -34.97 20.50 -3.67
N LYS A 688 -34.49 21.52 -4.39
CA LYS A 688 -34.55 21.53 -5.86
C LYS A 688 -33.45 20.64 -6.43
N VAL A 689 -33.87 19.52 -7.02
CA VAL A 689 -33.01 18.59 -7.77
C VAL A 689 -32.62 19.21 -9.11
N ARG A 690 -31.34 19.16 -9.45
CA ARG A 690 -30.76 19.67 -10.70
C ARG A 690 -30.60 18.55 -11.72
N THR A 691 -30.14 18.89 -12.93
CA THR A 691 -29.88 17.92 -13.98
C THR A 691 -28.39 17.81 -14.27
N VAL A 692 -27.96 16.61 -14.63
CA VAL A 692 -26.63 16.28 -15.12
C VAL A 692 -26.78 15.30 -16.29
N SER A 693 -25.89 15.35 -17.28
CA SER A 693 -25.95 14.36 -18.36
C SER A 693 -25.34 13.03 -17.91
N LEU A 694 -25.75 11.93 -18.54
CA LEU A 694 -25.14 10.62 -18.29
C LEU A 694 -23.64 10.62 -18.60
N ALA A 695 -23.21 11.35 -19.64
CA ALA A 695 -21.81 11.49 -20.02
C ALA A 695 -20.97 12.17 -18.93
N GLN A 696 -21.51 13.21 -18.27
CA GLN A 696 -20.82 13.88 -17.18
C GLN A 696 -20.70 13.00 -15.93
N VAL A 697 -21.72 12.19 -15.63
CA VAL A 697 -21.63 11.22 -14.53
C VAL A 697 -20.58 10.16 -14.83
N LYS A 698 -20.54 9.63 -16.06
CA LYS A 698 -19.50 8.68 -16.49
C LYS A 698 -18.10 9.29 -16.38
N LEU A 699 -17.93 10.53 -16.84
CA LEU A 699 -16.66 11.24 -16.76
C LEU A 699 -16.11 11.31 -15.31
N LEU A 700 -16.96 11.63 -14.34
CA LEU A 700 -16.56 11.66 -12.92
C LEU A 700 -16.20 10.26 -12.39
N ARG A 701 -16.97 9.23 -12.77
CA ARG A 701 -16.72 7.84 -12.38
C ARG A 701 -15.45 7.25 -12.97
N GLU A 702 -15.16 7.59 -14.22
CA GLU A 702 -13.94 7.16 -14.94
C GLU A 702 -12.69 7.88 -14.42
N ALA A 703 -12.86 9.06 -13.79
CA ALA A 703 -11.75 9.82 -13.25
C ALA A 703 -11.22 9.25 -11.92
N VAL A 704 -12.06 8.59 -11.12
CA VAL A 704 -11.69 8.03 -9.81
C VAL A 704 -11.26 6.56 -9.91
N HIS A 705 -10.66 6.01 -8.85
CA HIS A 705 -10.30 4.59 -8.83
C HIS A 705 -11.52 3.67 -8.93
N ASP A 706 -11.32 2.45 -9.42
CA ASP A 706 -12.38 1.44 -9.59
C ASP A 706 -13.18 1.16 -8.30
N HIS A 707 -12.53 1.21 -7.14
CA HIS A 707 -13.17 0.98 -5.84
C HIS A 707 -14.03 2.16 -5.37
N ALA A 708 -13.93 3.30 -6.04
CA ALA A 708 -14.64 4.55 -5.80
C ALA A 708 -15.50 4.97 -7.00
N GLU A 709 -15.60 4.15 -8.05
CA GLU A 709 -16.54 4.36 -9.18
C GLU A 709 -17.98 4.57 -8.67
N LYS A 710 -18.30 3.92 -7.55
CA LYS A 710 -19.49 4.17 -6.74
C LYS A 710 -19.09 4.67 -5.35
N ASN A 711 -18.62 5.90 -5.25
CA ASN A 711 -18.12 6.53 -4.02
C ASN A 711 -19.23 7.03 -3.08
N ALA A 712 -20.39 6.35 -3.00
CA ALA A 712 -21.46 6.76 -2.12
C ALA A 712 -21.47 5.89 -0.85
N ARG A 713 -21.28 6.51 0.32
CA ARG A 713 -21.51 5.86 1.61
C ARG A 713 -22.98 5.42 1.71
N PRO A 714 -23.26 4.23 2.28
CA PRO A 714 -24.62 3.79 2.56
C PRO A 714 -25.38 4.77 3.46
N LEU A 715 -26.72 4.75 3.40
CA LEU A 715 -27.54 5.51 4.34
C LEU A 715 -27.25 5.09 5.77
N GLN A 716 -27.13 6.09 6.64
CA GLN A 716 -26.94 5.93 8.07
C GLN A 716 -28.29 6.08 8.79
N PRO A 717 -28.48 5.44 9.96
CA PRO A 717 -29.67 5.65 10.74
C PRO A 717 -29.79 7.11 11.17
N ASP A 718 -31.01 7.67 11.05
CA ASP A 718 -31.25 9.06 11.41
C ASP A 718 -31.36 9.30 12.93
N HIS A 719 -31.47 8.23 13.72
CA HIS A 719 -31.60 8.24 15.19
C HIS A 719 -32.66 9.23 15.72
N LYS A 720 -33.75 9.44 14.97
CA LYS A 720 -34.81 10.42 15.32
C LYS A 720 -34.30 11.87 15.51
N ARG A 721 -33.13 12.21 14.97
CA ARG A 721 -32.62 13.58 15.05
C ARG A 721 -33.52 14.56 14.30
N GLY A 722 -33.54 15.81 14.75
CA GLY A 722 -34.30 16.89 14.12
C GLY A 722 -33.80 17.18 12.70
N ILE A 723 -34.73 17.18 11.74
CA ILE A 723 -34.47 17.53 10.34
C ILE A 723 -35.48 18.62 9.99
N GLN A 724 -34.99 19.78 9.57
CA GLN A 724 -35.85 20.90 9.22
C GLN A 724 -35.95 21.01 7.70
N LEU A 725 -37.15 21.24 7.19
CA LEU A 725 -37.39 21.71 5.84
C LEU A 725 -37.69 23.20 5.90
N ILE A 726 -36.75 24.03 5.48
CA ILE A 726 -36.99 25.45 5.33
C ILE A 726 -37.82 25.67 4.07
N SER A 727 -38.95 26.37 4.18
CA SER A 727 -39.76 26.86 3.05
C SER A 727 -40.21 28.30 3.29
N PRO A 728 -40.49 29.06 2.21
CA PRO A 728 -41.22 30.31 2.31
C PRO A 728 -42.64 30.09 2.84
#